data_AF-A0A6G7LTJ4-F1
#
_entry.id   AF-A0A6G7LTJ4-F1
#
_cell.length_a   1.000
_cell.length_b   1.000
_cell.length_c   1.000
_cell.angle_alpha   90.00
_cell.angle_beta   90.00
_cell.angle_gamma   90.00
#
_symmetry.space_group_name_H-M   'P 1'
#
loop_
_entity.id
_entity.type
_entity.pdbx_description
1 polymer ?
#
loop_
_entity_poly.entity_id
_entity_poly.type
_entity_poly.pdbx_seq_one_letter_code
_entity_poly.pdbx_strand_id
1 'polypeptide(L)'
;MFNKKNPLTLALLAAGLTLGLIACSDDDNTSQTTEPPVVTPPPLTSPFPEGAIMVEAGDNLTTRIQEALINAQSGAVIVLPKGRFEIDATLLFDGDVDGDGSYASNVTVMGYGRDETILDFANANAGDGIFVQNALNITIKDLSVYEAKNNGIKLKNTNGIILRNVSAVWEGELDQGNGAYGLYPVECENILIEDSYVRGSADAGIYVGQSEYIVVRRNIAKENVAGIEVENSRFADVYDNEAMGNTGGILVFDLPIGNHKYGSSVRVFNNKVYDNNTHNFANASANPAGVHIVPPGTGVIILSTNDVEVFNNQISNHDTLAVTVSSFFIAEPDVSAFAASYAQPGQAIEDGWRATPRNIYIHDNQISGFATKPNGYLIEDIIKAYIYSHGRFPGILYDGLGELLANNGTGAYLGFGELPFNPDGSENVCASNNGDVSIGQLYGNSNTDVSIPDVMYEAKQQQLLQCSLVSLPVHTVTFGEQIFGCGVDDDTEGCDGGVLVGGGGTIGEGEGGLEGDGDLSLCSAQGSGVNWDALTGANCSSLAQYRLFADASMPAAMPNSGGIPYKLNTPLFTDYASKYRYVFVPEGKQANYSSNEAFDFPVGTVLVKTFALPADTATRGVDNETLIETRLLIHRESGWTALPYVWNAEQTDATLAKAGAIQGKSVVHKGQTLNFDYVVPSMNQCKQCHQFKADSASQAVFMPIGPKARHLNRDYPYQNGSANQLLHWQSAGILSGLPTLTSVDKVPAYVDGDEATLTQLSDSELMQTAKGYLDINCAHCHRPEGNASNTGLKLEYQRSYDEDNGFSHGTCKSPVAYGGGTLGYDVVPGNPAESIMHFRMQSNEPGDRMPEIGRSLSHDEGVALISEWIKRLPAANCSN
;
A
#
# COMPACT_ATOMS: atom_id res chain seq x y z
N MET A 1 -35.76 25.28 30.01
CA MET A 1 -36.86 25.90 30.80
C MET A 1 -37.86 26.53 29.83
N PHE A 2 -39.16 26.24 30.01
CA PHE A 2 -40.39 26.76 29.35
C PHE A 2 -40.53 26.57 27.81
N ASN A 3 -41.29 25.57 27.32
CA ASN A 3 -42.78 25.45 27.13
C ASN A 3 -43.33 26.29 25.94
N LYS A 4 -44.24 25.85 25.05
CA LYS A 4 -45.10 24.65 24.90
C LYS A 4 -45.94 24.75 23.59
N LYS A 5 -46.16 23.58 22.92
CA LYS A 5 -47.44 23.02 22.35
C LYS A 5 -48.10 23.71 21.13
N ASN A 6 -48.77 23.01 20.19
CA ASN A 6 -49.48 21.71 20.25
C ASN A 6 -49.68 21.06 18.84
N PRO A 7 -50.12 19.77 18.77
CA PRO A 7 -50.19 18.91 17.57
C PRO A 7 -51.63 18.64 17.08
N LEU A 8 -51.78 17.86 15.99
CA LEU A 8 -53.01 17.16 15.64
C LEU A 8 -52.72 15.81 14.96
N THR A 9 -53.31 14.76 15.53
CA THR A 9 -53.34 13.35 15.15
C THR A 9 -54.59 13.02 14.31
N LEU A 10 -54.56 11.92 13.54
CA LEU A 10 -55.66 10.94 13.49
C LEU A 10 -55.16 9.58 12.98
N ALA A 11 -55.71 8.50 13.53
CA ALA A 11 -55.31 7.09 13.35
C ALA A 11 -56.51 6.20 12.95
N LEU A 12 -56.20 4.91 12.71
CA LEU A 12 -57.06 3.69 12.62
C LEU A 12 -57.65 3.38 11.23
N LEU A 13 -57.73 2.14 10.73
CA LEU A 13 -58.07 0.85 11.38
C LEU A 13 -57.56 -0.36 10.55
N ALA A 14 -57.34 -1.49 11.22
CA ALA A 14 -57.07 -2.82 10.66
C ALA A 14 -58.30 -3.76 10.77
N ALA A 15 -58.47 -4.67 9.80
CA ALA A 15 -59.16 -5.99 9.84
C ALA A 15 -59.01 -6.58 8.40
N GLY A 16 -58.65 -7.83 8.11
CA GLY A 16 -58.86 -9.11 8.79
C GLY A 16 -60.00 -9.86 8.10
N LEU A 17 -59.71 -10.80 7.17
CA LEU A 17 -60.65 -11.86 6.74
C LEU A 17 -59.97 -12.96 5.91
N THR A 18 -60.19 -14.19 6.37
CA THR A 18 -59.80 -15.50 5.80
C THR A 18 -60.97 -16.16 5.07
N LEU A 19 -60.65 -17.25 4.35
CA LEU A 19 -61.48 -18.37 3.85
C LEU A 19 -62.03 -18.31 2.41
N GLY A 20 -61.87 -19.44 1.71
CA GLY A 20 -62.90 -19.92 0.78
C GLY A 20 -62.42 -20.68 -0.45
N LEU A 21 -62.02 -21.95 -0.28
CA LEU A 21 -61.99 -22.95 -1.35
C LEU A 21 -63.37 -23.08 -2.00
N ILE A 22 -63.43 -23.11 -3.34
CA ILE A 22 -64.53 -23.72 -4.09
C ILE A 22 -63.92 -24.59 -5.19
N ALA A 23 -64.14 -25.89 -5.03
CA ALA A 23 -64.03 -26.89 -6.07
C ALA A 23 -65.39 -27.03 -6.79
N CYS A 24 -65.35 -27.26 -8.10
CA CYS A 24 -66.39 -27.96 -8.85
C CYS A 24 -65.70 -28.94 -9.81
N SER A 25 -66.09 -30.21 -9.71
CA SER A 25 -65.87 -31.31 -10.66
C SER A 25 -66.87 -31.18 -11.83
N ASP A 26 -66.90 -31.92 -12.93
CA ASP A 26 -66.18 -33.03 -13.56
C ASP A 26 -66.46 -32.86 -15.07
N ASP A 27 -65.65 -33.44 -15.96
CA ASP A 27 -66.18 -34.35 -17.00
C ASP A 27 -65.04 -34.99 -17.81
N ASP A 28 -65.11 -36.32 -17.88
CA ASP A 28 -64.22 -37.24 -18.57
C ASP A 28 -64.16 -37.00 -20.08
N ASN A 29 -62.95 -36.91 -20.65
CA ASN A 29 -62.71 -37.48 -21.97
C ASN A 29 -61.23 -37.86 -22.15
N THR A 30 -60.96 -39.15 -22.17
CA THR A 30 -59.64 -39.73 -22.46
C THR A 30 -59.27 -39.49 -23.92
N SER A 31 -58.27 -38.63 -24.16
CA SER A 31 -57.56 -38.55 -25.44
C SER A 31 -56.07 -38.74 -25.18
N GLN A 32 -55.48 -39.74 -25.84
CA GLN A 32 -54.04 -39.96 -25.83
C GLN A 32 -53.34 -38.78 -26.51
N THR A 33 -52.74 -37.89 -25.72
CA THR A 33 -51.79 -36.87 -26.19
C THR A 33 -50.38 -37.38 -26.00
N THR A 34 -49.66 -37.57 -27.10
CA THR A 34 -48.21 -37.71 -27.15
C THR A 34 -47.55 -36.56 -26.40
N GLU A 35 -46.67 -36.86 -25.44
CA GLU A 35 -45.81 -35.83 -24.82
C GLU A 35 -45.06 -35.09 -25.93
N PRO A 36 -45.17 -33.76 -26.04
CA PRO A 36 -44.23 -33.00 -26.86
C PRO A 36 -42.82 -33.25 -26.32
N PRO A 37 -41.78 -33.28 -27.19
CA PRO A 37 -40.42 -33.44 -26.72
C PRO A 37 -40.16 -32.36 -25.67
N VAL A 38 -39.69 -32.78 -24.51
CA VAL A 38 -39.14 -31.88 -23.50
C VAL A 38 -38.05 -31.10 -24.21
N VAL A 39 -38.34 -29.85 -24.57
CA VAL A 39 -37.32 -28.87 -24.88
C VAL A 39 -36.67 -28.62 -23.52
N THR A 40 -35.65 -29.41 -23.22
CA THR A 40 -34.69 -29.04 -22.18
C THR A 40 -34.22 -27.63 -22.55
N PRO A 41 -34.38 -26.65 -21.65
CA PRO A 41 -33.74 -25.36 -21.84
C PRO A 41 -32.27 -25.62 -22.19
N PRO A 42 -31.66 -24.84 -23.09
CA PRO A 42 -30.20 -24.86 -23.19
C PRO A 42 -29.66 -24.78 -21.77
N PRO A 43 -28.64 -25.59 -21.40
CA PRO A 43 -28.01 -25.44 -20.08
C PRO A 43 -27.71 -23.96 -19.92
N LEU A 44 -28.10 -23.38 -18.77
CA LEU A 44 -27.73 -22.01 -18.41
C LEU A 44 -26.21 -21.94 -18.62
N THR A 45 -25.79 -21.29 -19.70
CA THR A 45 -24.38 -21.02 -19.96
C THR A 45 -23.92 -20.24 -18.76
N SER A 46 -22.98 -20.81 -18.01
CA SER A 46 -22.36 -20.14 -16.87
C SER A 46 -22.05 -18.70 -17.27
N PRO A 47 -22.40 -17.67 -16.47
CA PRO A 47 -22.06 -16.29 -16.79
C PRO A 47 -20.53 -16.05 -16.77
N PHE A 48 -19.76 -17.04 -16.33
CA PHE A 48 -18.32 -17.03 -16.24
C PHE A 48 -17.66 -17.75 -17.43
N PRO A 49 -16.45 -17.31 -17.85
CA PRO A 49 -15.67 -17.97 -18.88
C PRO A 49 -15.42 -19.46 -18.59
N GLU A 50 -15.32 -20.26 -19.65
CA GLU A 50 -14.89 -21.65 -19.54
C GLU A 50 -13.46 -21.72 -18.98
N GLY A 51 -13.21 -22.60 -18.01
CA GLY A 51 -11.91 -22.71 -17.33
C GLY A 51 -11.69 -21.76 -16.15
N ALA A 52 -12.70 -20.96 -15.78
CA ALA A 52 -12.62 -20.12 -14.59
C ALA A 52 -12.40 -20.93 -13.30
N ILE A 53 -11.54 -20.41 -12.42
CA ILE A 53 -11.27 -20.94 -11.08
C ILE A 53 -12.43 -20.50 -10.18
N MET A 54 -13.37 -21.42 -9.98
CA MET A 54 -14.52 -21.21 -9.10
C MET A 54 -14.10 -21.41 -7.64
N VAL A 55 -14.10 -20.33 -6.85
CA VAL A 55 -13.79 -20.43 -5.42
C VAL A 55 -15.03 -20.85 -4.65
N GLU A 56 -14.95 -22.01 -4.01
CA GLU A 56 -16.05 -22.55 -3.20
C GLU A 56 -16.24 -21.77 -1.89
N ALA A 57 -17.49 -21.52 -1.53
CA ALA A 57 -17.87 -20.93 -0.24
C ALA A 57 -17.64 -21.89 0.94
N GLY A 58 -17.70 -21.37 2.18
CA GLY A 58 -17.60 -22.14 3.42
C GLY A 58 -16.34 -21.83 4.24
N ASP A 59 -16.12 -22.57 5.33
CA ASP A 59 -14.98 -22.40 6.25
C ASP A 59 -13.64 -22.27 5.51
N ASN A 60 -12.70 -21.44 5.98
CA ASN A 60 -11.41 -21.14 5.31
C ASN A 60 -11.55 -20.47 3.92
N LEU A 61 -12.63 -19.72 3.69
CA LEU A 61 -12.81 -18.99 2.43
C LEU A 61 -11.64 -18.03 2.15
N THR A 62 -11.18 -17.25 3.14
CA THR A 62 -10.01 -16.37 2.97
C THR A 62 -8.82 -17.11 2.41
N THR A 63 -8.47 -18.26 3.01
CA THR A 63 -7.34 -19.09 2.56
C THR A 63 -7.53 -19.56 1.12
N ARG A 64 -8.72 -20.05 0.75
CA ARG A 64 -8.98 -20.48 -0.63
C ARG A 64 -8.88 -19.35 -1.64
N ILE A 65 -9.41 -18.17 -1.32
CA ILE A 65 -9.27 -17.00 -2.19
C ILE A 65 -7.79 -16.64 -2.33
N GLN A 66 -7.07 -16.57 -1.21
CA GLN A 66 -5.65 -16.24 -1.20
C GLN A 66 -4.80 -17.25 -1.98
N GLU A 67 -5.10 -18.55 -1.88
CA GLU A 67 -4.47 -19.60 -2.68
C GLU A 67 -4.79 -19.46 -4.17
N ALA A 68 -6.05 -19.15 -4.53
CA ALA A 68 -6.42 -18.90 -5.92
C ALA A 68 -5.65 -17.72 -6.51
N LEU A 69 -5.49 -16.63 -5.75
CA LEU A 69 -4.70 -15.46 -6.16
C LEU A 69 -3.21 -15.79 -6.30
N ILE A 70 -2.62 -16.54 -5.36
CA ILE A 70 -1.20 -16.93 -5.42
C ILE A 70 -0.91 -17.86 -6.61
N ASN A 71 -1.84 -18.74 -6.95
CA ASN A 71 -1.68 -19.68 -8.06
C ASN A 71 -2.17 -19.13 -9.41
N ALA A 72 -2.66 -17.89 -9.45
CA ALA A 72 -3.20 -17.29 -10.65
C ALA A 72 -2.08 -17.12 -11.70
N GLN A 73 -2.23 -17.79 -12.83
CA GLN A 73 -1.36 -17.63 -13.99
C GLN A 73 -1.90 -16.56 -14.93
N SER A 74 -1.12 -16.18 -15.93
CA SER A 74 -1.58 -15.28 -16.99
C SER A 74 -2.85 -15.80 -17.65
N GLY A 75 -3.87 -14.94 -17.79
CA GLY A 75 -5.18 -15.29 -18.33
C GLY A 75 -6.15 -15.92 -17.32
N ALA A 76 -5.77 -16.11 -16.05
CA ALA A 76 -6.63 -16.71 -15.05
C ALA A 76 -7.88 -15.86 -14.78
N VAL A 77 -9.03 -16.53 -14.67
CA VAL A 77 -10.29 -15.92 -14.23
C VAL A 77 -10.69 -16.57 -12.91
N ILE A 78 -10.65 -15.80 -11.82
CA ILE A 78 -11.02 -16.23 -10.47
C ILE A 78 -12.41 -15.72 -10.17
N VAL A 79 -13.33 -16.62 -9.85
CA VAL A 79 -14.72 -16.31 -9.54
C VAL A 79 -14.96 -16.52 -8.05
N LEU A 80 -15.23 -15.43 -7.35
CA LEU A 80 -15.56 -15.43 -5.94
C LEU A 80 -17.04 -15.81 -5.73
N PRO A 81 -17.37 -16.51 -4.63
CA PRO A 81 -18.72 -17.05 -4.45
C PRO A 81 -19.78 -15.95 -4.29
N LYS A 82 -21.03 -16.31 -4.57
CA LYS A 82 -22.20 -15.48 -4.32
C LYS A 82 -22.55 -15.49 -2.83
N GLY A 83 -22.68 -14.31 -2.21
CA GLY A 83 -23.02 -14.12 -0.79
C GLY A 83 -22.25 -12.96 -0.15
N ARG A 84 -22.52 -12.70 1.14
CA ARG A 84 -21.70 -11.85 2.01
C ARG A 84 -20.86 -12.74 2.92
N PHE A 85 -19.54 -12.58 2.87
CA PHE A 85 -18.61 -13.47 3.56
C PHE A 85 -17.63 -12.68 4.41
N GLU A 86 -17.40 -13.16 5.64
CA GLU A 86 -16.34 -12.63 6.49
C GLU A 86 -14.97 -13.04 5.93
N ILE A 87 -14.08 -12.06 5.82
CA ILE A 87 -12.69 -12.20 5.42
C ILE A 87 -11.81 -11.65 6.54
N ASP A 88 -10.86 -12.45 7.01
CA ASP A 88 -10.06 -12.20 8.21
C ASP A 88 -8.68 -11.59 7.93
N ALA A 89 -8.27 -11.48 6.66
CA ALA A 89 -7.00 -10.89 6.26
C ALA A 89 -7.04 -10.31 4.83
N THR A 90 -6.13 -9.38 4.52
CA THR A 90 -5.94 -8.84 3.17
C THR A 90 -5.79 -9.94 2.12
N LEU A 91 -6.53 -9.80 1.01
CA LEU A 91 -6.43 -10.66 -0.16
C LEU A 91 -5.39 -10.08 -1.12
N LEU A 92 -4.16 -10.61 -1.05
CA LEU A 92 -3.03 -10.14 -1.83
C LEU A 92 -2.86 -10.91 -3.14
N PHE A 93 -2.93 -10.22 -4.27
CA PHE A 93 -2.44 -10.69 -5.56
C PHE A 93 -1.15 -9.97 -5.90
N ASP A 94 -0.07 -10.72 -6.09
CA ASP A 94 1.22 -10.20 -6.54
C ASP A 94 1.52 -10.88 -7.86
N GLY A 95 1.52 -10.13 -8.97
CA GLY A 95 1.73 -10.70 -10.30
C GLY A 95 3.13 -11.27 -10.49
N ASP A 96 4.11 -10.89 -9.67
CA ASP A 96 5.50 -11.36 -9.73
C ASP A 96 5.75 -12.52 -8.75
N VAL A 97 4.83 -13.48 -8.56
CA VAL A 97 4.78 -14.41 -7.39
C VAL A 97 6.15 -15.00 -7.00
N ASP A 98 7.02 -15.32 -7.95
CA ASP A 98 8.36 -15.89 -7.73
C ASP A 98 9.51 -14.87 -7.68
N GLY A 99 9.27 -13.59 -7.97
CA GLY A 99 10.22 -12.49 -7.77
C GLY A 99 11.28 -12.39 -8.87
N ASP A 100 10.96 -12.87 -10.07
CA ASP A 100 11.85 -12.96 -11.23
C ASP A 100 11.71 -11.78 -12.20
N GLY A 101 10.68 -10.94 -12.01
CA GLY A 101 10.34 -9.84 -12.90
C GLY A 101 9.37 -10.20 -14.03
N SER A 102 8.89 -11.45 -14.07
CA SER A 102 7.83 -11.92 -14.97
C SER A 102 6.46 -11.74 -14.30
N TYR A 103 5.65 -10.83 -14.83
CA TYR A 103 4.35 -10.54 -14.23
C TYR A 103 3.23 -11.38 -14.83
N ALA A 104 2.40 -11.98 -13.97
CA ALA A 104 1.12 -12.54 -14.35
C ALA A 104 0.29 -11.45 -15.03
N SER A 105 -0.22 -11.78 -16.22
CA SER A 105 -0.89 -10.84 -17.12
C SER A 105 -2.31 -11.28 -17.45
N ASN A 106 -3.22 -10.35 -17.74
CA ASN A 106 -4.60 -10.65 -18.17
C ASN A 106 -5.40 -11.45 -17.12
N VAL A 107 -5.16 -11.20 -15.83
CA VAL A 107 -5.88 -11.86 -14.74
C VAL A 107 -7.20 -11.14 -14.49
N THR A 108 -8.27 -11.89 -14.20
CA THR A 108 -9.57 -11.35 -13.80
C THR A 108 -9.99 -11.91 -12.44
N VAL A 109 -10.31 -11.05 -11.50
CA VAL A 109 -10.98 -11.41 -10.24
C VAL A 109 -12.42 -10.89 -10.31
N MET A 110 -13.41 -11.77 -10.23
CA MET A 110 -14.81 -11.36 -10.38
C MET A 110 -15.77 -12.05 -9.42
N GLY A 111 -16.88 -11.37 -9.11
CA GLY A 111 -18.00 -11.94 -8.37
C GLY A 111 -19.26 -12.12 -9.22
N TYR A 112 -20.40 -12.27 -8.56
CA TYR A 112 -21.72 -12.44 -9.18
C TYR A 112 -22.46 -11.11 -9.41
N GLY A 113 -21.82 -9.99 -9.07
CA GLY A 113 -22.39 -8.65 -9.03
C GLY A 113 -22.02 -7.98 -7.72
N ARG A 114 -21.86 -6.65 -7.75
CA ARG A 114 -21.50 -5.84 -6.58
C ARG A 114 -22.38 -6.10 -5.35
N ASP A 115 -23.68 -6.26 -5.56
CA ASP A 115 -24.65 -6.52 -4.48
C ASP A 115 -24.81 -8.02 -4.17
N GLU A 116 -24.13 -8.89 -4.92
CA GLU A 116 -24.31 -10.35 -4.88
C GLU A 116 -23.06 -11.08 -4.38
N THR A 117 -21.87 -10.47 -4.49
CA THR A 117 -20.61 -10.94 -3.91
C THR A 117 -20.03 -9.84 -3.04
N ILE A 118 -20.09 -10.01 -1.72
CA ILE A 118 -19.62 -9.06 -0.71
C ILE A 118 -18.56 -9.72 0.16
N LEU A 119 -17.38 -9.11 0.23
CA LEU A 119 -16.28 -9.49 1.09
C LEU A 119 -16.24 -8.51 2.27
N ASP A 120 -16.50 -9.01 3.47
CA ASP A 120 -16.65 -8.22 4.68
C ASP A 120 -15.44 -8.42 5.60
N PHE A 121 -14.67 -7.34 5.80
CA PHE A 121 -13.42 -7.34 6.56
C PHE A 121 -13.60 -6.80 7.99
N ALA A 122 -14.84 -6.72 8.49
CA ALA A 122 -15.12 -6.20 9.83
C ALA A 122 -14.32 -6.91 10.94
N ASN A 123 -14.05 -8.21 10.77
CA ASN A 123 -13.30 -9.04 11.70
C ASN A 123 -11.82 -9.23 11.33
N ALA A 124 -11.33 -8.59 10.26
CA ALA A 124 -9.92 -8.63 9.90
C ALA A 124 -9.07 -7.88 10.94
N ASN A 125 -7.89 -8.41 11.25
CA ASN A 125 -7.01 -7.84 12.29
C ASN A 125 -6.36 -6.51 11.87
N ALA A 126 -6.05 -6.35 10.58
CA ALA A 126 -5.44 -5.17 9.98
C ALA A 126 -5.42 -5.31 8.45
N GLY A 127 -5.05 -4.22 7.76
CA GLY A 127 -4.68 -4.26 6.34
C GLY A 127 -5.78 -3.82 5.36
N ASP A 128 -5.45 -3.96 4.08
CA ASP A 128 -6.33 -3.63 2.96
C ASP A 128 -7.34 -4.76 2.72
N GLY A 129 -8.42 -4.50 2.00
CA GLY A 129 -9.37 -5.52 1.57
C GLY A 129 -8.78 -6.41 0.48
N ILE A 130 -8.71 -5.87 -0.73
CA ILE A 130 -7.98 -6.48 -1.86
C ILE A 130 -6.75 -5.62 -2.15
N PHE A 131 -5.58 -6.25 -2.26
CA PHE A 131 -4.35 -5.59 -2.67
C PHE A 131 -3.75 -6.29 -3.88
N VAL A 132 -3.60 -5.57 -4.99
CA VAL A 132 -2.91 -6.03 -6.20
C VAL A 132 -1.58 -5.30 -6.33
N GLN A 133 -0.51 -6.03 -6.65
CA GLN A 133 0.77 -5.42 -7.02
C GLN A 133 1.49 -6.17 -8.15
N ASN A 134 2.37 -5.47 -8.87
CA ASN A 134 3.26 -6.04 -9.89
C ASN A 134 2.52 -6.86 -10.96
N ALA A 135 1.39 -6.36 -11.45
CA ALA A 135 0.54 -7.08 -12.40
C ALA A 135 0.41 -6.34 -13.74
N LEU A 136 0.02 -7.09 -14.78
CA LEU A 136 -0.32 -6.55 -16.10
C LEU A 136 -1.75 -6.90 -16.47
N ASN A 137 -2.52 -5.94 -16.98
CA ASN A 137 -3.88 -6.15 -17.44
C ASN A 137 -4.75 -6.90 -16.41
N ILE A 138 -4.90 -6.32 -15.21
CA ILE A 138 -5.76 -6.88 -14.15
C ILE A 138 -7.18 -6.31 -14.26
N THR A 139 -8.18 -7.18 -14.22
CA THR A 139 -9.59 -6.78 -14.07
C THR A 139 -10.12 -7.21 -12.71
N ILE A 140 -10.70 -6.28 -11.96
CA ILE A 140 -11.52 -6.59 -10.77
C ILE A 140 -12.94 -6.11 -11.06
N LYS A 141 -13.93 -7.01 -11.01
CA LYS A 141 -15.30 -6.65 -11.33
C LYS A 141 -16.38 -7.38 -10.56
N ASP A 142 -17.57 -6.80 -10.50
CA ASP A 142 -18.78 -7.47 -10.05
C ASP A 142 -18.70 -8.00 -8.60
N LEU A 143 -18.07 -7.25 -7.69
CA LEU A 143 -17.92 -7.59 -6.27
C LEU A 143 -17.80 -6.35 -5.38
N SER A 144 -17.93 -6.52 -4.07
CA SER A 144 -17.74 -5.45 -3.09
C SER A 144 -16.80 -5.83 -1.95
N VAL A 145 -16.07 -4.84 -1.45
CA VAL A 145 -15.27 -4.87 -0.22
C VAL A 145 -15.93 -3.97 0.83
N TYR A 146 -16.15 -4.52 2.02
CA TYR A 146 -16.77 -3.82 3.15
C TYR A 146 -15.84 -3.83 4.36
N GLU A 147 -15.86 -2.76 5.16
CA GLU A 147 -15.21 -2.68 6.48
C GLU A 147 -13.71 -2.97 6.51
N ALA A 148 -13.00 -2.71 5.40
CA ALA A 148 -11.55 -2.89 5.35
C ALA A 148 -10.87 -1.99 6.40
N LYS A 149 -9.86 -2.53 7.11
CA LYS A 149 -9.20 -1.81 8.21
C LYS A 149 -8.31 -0.66 7.75
N ASN A 150 -7.90 -0.68 6.47
CA ASN A 150 -7.09 0.37 5.87
C ASN A 150 -7.70 0.81 4.53
N ASN A 151 -7.39 0.13 3.42
CA ASN A 151 -7.94 0.49 2.10
C ASN A 151 -8.91 -0.57 1.58
N GLY A 152 -9.90 -0.18 0.78
CA GLY A 152 -10.85 -1.10 0.17
C GLY A 152 -10.18 -1.99 -0.89
N ILE A 153 -9.90 -1.42 -2.06
CA ILE A 153 -9.24 -2.09 -3.19
C ILE A 153 -8.02 -1.27 -3.60
N LYS A 154 -6.83 -1.76 -3.29
CA LYS A 154 -5.55 -1.11 -3.59
C LYS A 154 -4.84 -1.77 -4.75
N LEU A 155 -4.27 -0.96 -5.64
CA LEU A 155 -3.40 -1.43 -6.73
C LEU A 155 -2.10 -0.62 -6.72
N LYS A 156 -0.96 -1.31 -6.84
CA LYS A 156 0.37 -0.68 -6.86
C LYS A 156 1.26 -1.26 -7.94
N ASN A 157 2.10 -0.44 -8.60
CA ASN A 157 3.08 -0.90 -9.58
C ASN A 157 2.44 -1.82 -10.65
N THR A 158 1.30 -1.40 -11.19
CA THR A 158 0.47 -2.21 -12.08
C THR A 158 0.11 -1.39 -13.31
N ASN A 159 0.16 -2.01 -14.49
CA ASN A 159 -0.20 -1.39 -15.77
C ASN A 159 -1.36 -2.13 -16.42
N GLY A 160 -2.38 -1.39 -16.84
CA GLY A 160 -3.61 -1.96 -17.39
C GLY A 160 -4.50 -2.44 -16.25
N ILE A 161 -5.35 -1.54 -15.75
CA ILE A 161 -6.27 -1.80 -14.65
C ILE A 161 -7.69 -1.53 -15.14
N ILE A 162 -8.59 -2.48 -14.90
CA ILE A 162 -10.04 -2.27 -14.99
C ILE A 162 -10.66 -2.57 -13.64
N LEU A 163 -11.17 -1.54 -12.98
CA LEU A 163 -12.09 -1.66 -11.85
C LEU A 163 -13.51 -1.34 -12.36
N ARG A 164 -14.36 -2.36 -12.46
CA ARG A 164 -15.69 -2.20 -13.08
C ARG A 164 -16.78 -2.78 -12.19
N ASN A 165 -17.81 -1.99 -11.90
CA ASN A 165 -18.94 -2.45 -11.07
C ASN A 165 -18.46 -3.03 -9.72
N VAL A 166 -17.54 -2.32 -9.06
CA VAL A 166 -17.02 -2.69 -7.74
C VAL A 166 -17.46 -1.71 -6.64
N SER A 167 -17.34 -2.12 -5.39
CA SER A 167 -17.54 -1.22 -4.25
C SER A 167 -16.50 -1.34 -3.15
N ALA A 168 -16.26 -0.21 -2.48
CA ALA A 168 -15.58 -0.12 -1.19
C ALA A 168 -16.47 0.68 -0.22
N VAL A 169 -16.89 0.05 0.90
CA VAL A 169 -17.90 0.63 1.79
C VAL A 169 -17.51 0.46 3.26
N TRP A 170 -17.60 1.56 4.01
CA TRP A 170 -17.71 1.56 5.47
C TRP A 170 -19.17 1.89 5.86
N GLU A 171 -19.83 0.91 6.45
CA GLU A 171 -21.19 0.94 6.96
C GLU A 171 -21.17 1.54 8.37
N GLY A 172 -21.85 2.67 8.55
CA GLY A 172 -21.98 3.29 9.86
C GLY A 172 -21.78 4.80 9.84
N GLU A 173 -21.39 5.31 11.00
CA GLU A 173 -21.04 6.71 11.22
C GLU A 173 -19.79 7.08 10.41
N LEU A 174 -19.69 8.36 10.06
CA LEU A 174 -18.55 8.90 9.34
C LEU A 174 -17.56 9.41 10.37
N ASP A 175 -16.49 8.65 10.60
CA ASP A 175 -15.47 9.01 11.57
C ASP A 175 -14.07 8.55 11.15
N GLN A 176 -13.06 9.02 11.89
CA GLN A 176 -11.63 8.80 11.63
C GLN A 176 -11.19 7.33 11.68
N GLY A 177 -12.02 6.45 12.29
CA GLY A 177 -11.77 5.01 12.36
C GLY A 177 -12.14 4.24 11.09
N ASN A 178 -12.84 4.89 10.15
CA ASN A 178 -13.06 4.31 8.82
C ASN A 178 -11.73 4.24 8.05
N GLY A 179 -11.68 3.36 7.06
CA GLY A 179 -10.48 3.18 6.25
C GLY A 179 -10.16 4.41 5.38
N ALA A 180 -8.89 4.52 4.99
CA ALA A 180 -8.36 5.66 4.26
C ALA A 180 -8.90 5.72 2.84
N TYR A 181 -8.50 4.81 1.94
CA TYR A 181 -8.86 4.90 0.52
C TYR A 181 -9.84 3.81 0.09
N GLY A 182 -10.90 4.16 -0.63
CA GLY A 182 -11.88 3.19 -1.16
C GLY A 182 -11.33 2.39 -2.35
N LEU A 183 -11.29 3.01 -3.52
CA LEU A 183 -10.58 2.48 -4.70
C LEU A 183 -9.27 3.24 -4.84
N TYR A 184 -8.14 2.52 -4.81
CA TYR A 184 -6.82 3.10 -4.60
C TYR A 184 -5.73 2.59 -5.57
N PRO A 185 -5.76 2.97 -6.86
CA PRO A 185 -4.57 2.85 -7.71
C PRO A 185 -3.50 3.90 -7.34
N VAL A 186 -2.28 3.43 -7.09
CA VAL A 186 -1.12 4.27 -6.78
C VAL A 186 0.13 3.78 -7.47
N GLU A 187 0.94 4.69 -8.03
CA GLU A 187 2.12 4.31 -8.84
C GLU A 187 1.74 3.32 -9.96
N CYS A 188 0.66 3.62 -10.69
CA CYS A 188 0.08 2.76 -11.71
C CYS A 188 -0.02 3.48 -13.07
N GLU A 189 -0.22 2.70 -14.13
CA GLU A 189 -0.43 3.20 -15.49
C GLU A 189 -1.66 2.56 -16.12
N ASN A 190 -2.34 3.28 -17.02
CA ASN A 190 -3.51 2.77 -17.75
C ASN A 190 -4.64 2.28 -16.83
N ILE A 191 -5.31 3.23 -16.19
CA ILE A 191 -6.29 2.97 -15.13
C ILE A 191 -7.69 3.33 -15.61
N LEU A 192 -8.58 2.34 -15.71
CA LEU A 192 -10.01 2.54 -15.90
C LEU A 192 -10.76 2.17 -14.62
N ILE A 193 -11.45 3.16 -14.03
CA ILE A 193 -12.39 2.98 -12.92
C ILE A 193 -13.78 3.38 -13.40
N GLU A 194 -14.71 2.42 -13.44
CA GLU A 194 -16.06 2.71 -13.93
C GLU A 194 -17.18 1.94 -13.24
N ASP A 195 -18.37 2.54 -13.32
CA ASP A 195 -19.64 1.96 -12.86
C ASP A 195 -19.59 1.51 -11.38
N SER A 196 -18.71 2.13 -10.58
CA SER A 196 -18.37 1.70 -9.23
C SER A 196 -18.94 2.64 -8.16
N TYR A 197 -19.03 2.15 -6.92
CA TYR A 197 -19.64 2.88 -5.80
C TYR A 197 -18.73 2.85 -4.56
N VAL A 198 -18.46 4.01 -3.97
CA VAL A 198 -17.64 4.13 -2.76
C VAL A 198 -18.34 4.96 -1.70
N ARG A 199 -18.22 4.55 -0.43
CA ARG A 199 -18.80 5.29 0.69
C ARG A 199 -18.00 5.15 1.99
N GLY A 200 -17.88 6.26 2.70
CA GLY A 200 -17.49 6.30 4.10
C GLY A 200 -15.98 6.36 4.33
N SER A 201 -15.18 6.55 3.28
CA SER A 201 -13.72 6.67 3.40
C SER A 201 -13.35 7.93 4.20
N ALA A 202 -12.45 7.75 5.16
CA ALA A 202 -11.86 8.83 5.97
C ALA A 202 -10.79 9.63 5.21
N ASP A 203 -10.48 9.24 3.97
CA ASP A 203 -9.62 9.99 3.07
C ASP A 203 -10.36 10.19 1.74
N ALA A 204 -9.94 9.56 0.65
CA ALA A 204 -10.64 9.59 -0.63
C ALA A 204 -11.43 8.30 -0.95
N GLY A 205 -12.69 8.48 -1.37
CA GLY A 205 -13.52 7.39 -1.85
C GLY A 205 -12.91 6.72 -3.08
N ILE A 206 -12.65 7.51 -4.13
CA ILE A 206 -11.83 7.10 -5.27
C ILE A 206 -10.57 7.94 -5.26
N TYR A 207 -9.42 7.30 -5.13
CA TYR A 207 -8.11 7.94 -5.15
C TYR A 207 -7.29 7.38 -6.31
N VAL A 208 -6.75 8.24 -7.15
CA VAL A 208 -5.74 7.89 -8.15
C VAL A 208 -4.50 8.75 -7.93
N GLY A 209 -3.42 8.13 -7.45
CA GLY A 209 -2.22 8.85 -7.05
C GLY A 209 -0.96 8.44 -7.78
N GLN A 210 -0.06 9.38 -8.03
CA GLN A 210 1.27 9.11 -8.58
C GLN A 210 1.23 8.27 -9.88
N SER A 211 0.17 8.45 -10.69
CA SER A 211 -0.22 7.56 -11.77
C SER A 211 -0.43 8.29 -13.10
N GLU A 212 -0.54 7.54 -14.20
CA GLU A 212 -0.62 8.11 -15.55
C GLU A 212 -1.61 7.36 -16.45
N TYR A 213 -2.26 8.09 -17.36
CA TYR A 213 -3.30 7.58 -18.27
C TYR A 213 -4.49 7.02 -17.50
N ILE A 214 -5.42 7.91 -17.16
CA ILE A 214 -6.45 7.64 -16.17
C ILE A 214 -7.81 8.01 -16.75
N VAL A 215 -8.77 7.10 -16.60
CA VAL A 215 -10.19 7.34 -16.88
C VAL A 215 -11.00 6.93 -15.66
N VAL A 216 -11.68 7.89 -15.03
CA VAL A 216 -12.61 7.68 -13.92
C VAL A 216 -14.00 8.12 -14.39
N ARG A 217 -14.90 7.18 -14.64
CA ARG A 217 -16.22 7.50 -15.20
C ARG A 217 -17.41 6.74 -14.64
N ARG A 218 -18.58 7.38 -14.63
CA ARG A 218 -19.85 6.76 -14.21
C ARG A 218 -19.82 6.15 -12.80
N ASN A 219 -19.02 6.72 -11.91
CA ASN A 219 -18.92 6.26 -10.53
C ASN A 219 -19.80 7.11 -9.60
N ILE A 220 -20.13 6.55 -8.43
CA ILE A 220 -20.82 7.25 -7.36
C ILE A 220 -19.90 7.29 -6.14
N ALA A 221 -19.47 8.48 -5.75
CA ALA A 221 -18.60 8.72 -4.60
C ALA A 221 -19.33 9.50 -3.51
N LYS A 222 -19.78 8.79 -2.47
CA LYS A 222 -20.73 9.29 -1.48
C LYS A 222 -20.19 9.33 -0.07
N GLU A 223 -20.41 10.43 0.66
CA GLU A 223 -20.14 10.48 2.11
C GLU A 223 -18.71 10.09 2.50
N ASN A 224 -17.71 10.53 1.72
CA ASN A 224 -16.29 10.41 2.01
C ASN A 224 -15.72 11.78 2.43
N VAL A 225 -14.45 11.85 2.85
CA VAL A 225 -13.79 13.16 2.99
C VAL A 225 -13.59 13.77 1.60
N ALA A 226 -12.81 13.14 0.74
CA ALA A 226 -12.76 13.45 -0.68
C ALA A 226 -13.62 12.44 -1.46
N GLY A 227 -14.54 12.91 -2.29
CA GLY A 227 -15.31 12.01 -3.16
C GLY A 227 -14.40 11.31 -4.16
N ILE A 228 -13.77 12.10 -5.03
CA ILE A 228 -12.79 11.65 -6.01
C ILE A 228 -11.54 12.51 -5.89
N GLU A 229 -10.36 11.90 -5.85
CA GLU A 229 -9.08 12.58 -5.78
C GLU A 229 -8.13 12.08 -6.86
N VAL A 230 -7.54 13.02 -7.60
CA VAL A 230 -6.43 12.80 -8.53
C VAL A 230 -5.22 13.53 -7.96
N GLU A 231 -4.28 12.78 -7.40
CA GLU A 231 -3.11 13.33 -6.70
C GLU A 231 -1.81 13.03 -7.45
N ASN A 232 -0.95 14.02 -7.67
CA ASN A 232 0.40 13.85 -8.27
C ASN A 232 0.38 12.99 -9.56
N SER A 233 -0.70 13.09 -10.34
CA SER A 233 -1.01 12.20 -11.46
C SER A 233 -1.27 12.97 -12.74
N ARG A 234 -1.01 12.35 -13.90
CA ARG A 234 -1.13 13.01 -15.19
C ARG A 234 -1.96 12.27 -16.22
N PHE A 235 -2.52 13.03 -17.16
CA PHE A 235 -3.35 12.53 -18.26
C PHE A 235 -4.62 11.83 -17.75
N ALA A 236 -5.46 12.58 -17.04
CA ALA A 236 -6.65 12.06 -16.39
C ALA A 236 -7.95 12.68 -16.93
N ASP A 237 -8.89 11.82 -17.30
CA ASP A 237 -10.28 12.18 -17.59
C ASP A 237 -11.20 11.71 -16.47
N VAL A 238 -11.87 12.65 -15.80
CA VAL A 238 -12.83 12.40 -14.71
C VAL A 238 -14.21 12.90 -15.15
N TYR A 239 -15.09 12.00 -15.59
CA TYR A 239 -16.38 12.40 -16.17
C TYR A 239 -17.57 11.50 -15.89
N ASP A 240 -18.78 12.06 -16.02
CA ASP A 240 -20.05 11.38 -15.75
C ASP A 240 -20.13 10.76 -14.35
N ASN A 241 -19.34 11.23 -13.40
CA ASN A 241 -19.39 10.77 -12.02
C ASN A 241 -20.42 11.57 -11.21
N GLU A 242 -20.86 10.98 -10.11
CA GLU A 242 -21.69 11.61 -9.10
C GLU A 242 -20.93 11.68 -7.76
N ALA A 243 -20.60 12.89 -7.32
CA ALA A 243 -19.88 13.15 -6.07
C ALA A 243 -20.77 13.97 -5.12
N MET A 244 -21.27 13.33 -4.06
CA MET A 244 -22.30 13.87 -3.20
C MET A 244 -22.14 13.55 -1.72
N GLY A 245 -22.54 14.49 -0.85
CA GLY A 245 -22.48 14.28 0.60
C GLY A 245 -21.06 14.11 1.15
N ASN A 246 -20.01 14.41 0.39
CA ASN A 246 -18.63 14.34 0.86
C ASN A 246 -18.25 15.61 1.65
N THR A 247 -17.02 15.68 2.17
CA THR A 247 -16.46 16.96 2.67
C THR A 247 -16.05 17.86 1.52
N GLY A 248 -15.30 17.30 0.56
CA GLY A 248 -14.99 17.86 -0.74
C GLY A 248 -15.42 16.92 -1.86
N GLY A 249 -15.97 17.46 -2.95
CA GLY A 249 -16.48 16.67 -4.07
C GLY A 249 -15.39 16.00 -4.91
N ILE A 250 -14.70 16.80 -5.72
CA ILE A 250 -13.60 16.35 -6.60
C ILE A 250 -12.35 17.18 -6.31
N LEU A 251 -11.24 16.51 -6.03
CA LEU A 251 -9.95 17.09 -5.69
C LEU A 251 -8.93 16.77 -6.78
N VAL A 252 -8.19 17.78 -7.22
CA VAL A 252 -7.08 17.67 -8.17
C VAL A 252 -5.86 18.28 -7.49
N PHE A 253 -5.04 17.43 -6.88
CA PHE A 253 -3.98 17.81 -5.95
C PHE A 253 -2.61 17.49 -6.54
N ASP A 254 -1.63 18.35 -6.28
CA ASP A 254 -0.22 18.08 -6.53
C ASP A 254 0.58 18.42 -5.27
N LEU A 255 1.02 17.40 -4.54
CA LEU A 255 1.67 17.56 -3.23
C LEU A 255 3.20 17.41 -3.31
N PRO A 256 3.97 18.08 -2.44
CA PRO A 256 5.43 18.04 -2.45
C PRO A 256 5.99 16.76 -1.81
N ILE A 257 5.86 15.62 -2.51
CA ILE A 257 6.23 14.29 -1.98
C ILE A 257 7.63 13.80 -2.39
N GLY A 258 8.32 14.51 -3.30
CA GLY A 258 9.73 14.27 -3.63
C GLY A 258 10.01 12.93 -4.34
N ASN A 259 9.14 12.53 -5.26
CA ASN A 259 9.22 11.24 -5.96
C ASN A 259 9.25 11.37 -7.49
N HIS A 260 9.53 12.55 -8.04
CA HIS A 260 9.50 12.84 -9.47
C HIS A 260 8.15 12.64 -10.18
N LYS A 261 7.03 12.57 -9.44
CA LYS A 261 5.67 12.47 -10.00
C LYS A 261 4.88 13.74 -9.70
N TYR A 262 4.40 14.39 -10.75
CA TYR A 262 3.68 15.67 -10.67
C TYR A 262 2.34 15.59 -11.37
N GLY A 263 1.40 16.36 -10.85
CA GLY A 263 0.09 16.52 -11.43
C GLY A 263 0.11 17.38 -12.69
N SER A 264 -0.42 16.87 -13.81
CA SER A 264 -0.73 17.69 -14.99
C SER A 264 -1.73 17.06 -15.95
N SER A 265 -2.45 17.89 -16.70
CA SER A 265 -3.36 17.47 -17.76
C SER A 265 -4.51 16.64 -17.20
N VAL A 266 -5.37 17.30 -16.43
CA VAL A 266 -6.55 16.70 -15.78
C VAL A 266 -7.82 17.40 -16.26
N ARG A 267 -8.76 16.63 -16.81
CA ARG A 267 -10.04 17.12 -17.29
C ARG A 267 -11.16 16.60 -16.39
N VAL A 268 -11.91 17.51 -15.78
CA VAL A 268 -13.06 17.22 -14.90
C VAL A 268 -14.32 17.73 -15.58
N PHE A 269 -15.14 16.83 -16.13
CA PHE A 269 -16.28 17.25 -16.95
C PHE A 269 -17.52 16.38 -16.88
N ASN A 270 -18.68 16.95 -17.19
CA ASN A 270 -19.99 16.27 -17.14
C ASN A 270 -20.34 15.60 -15.79
N ASN A 271 -19.66 15.96 -14.70
CA ASN A 271 -19.93 15.40 -13.39
C ASN A 271 -21.12 16.10 -12.72
N LYS A 272 -21.79 15.37 -11.82
CA LYS A 272 -22.73 15.92 -10.85
C LYS A 272 -22.03 16.01 -9.49
N VAL A 273 -21.76 17.23 -9.05
CA VAL A 273 -21.04 17.51 -7.79
C VAL A 273 -21.94 18.33 -6.89
N TYR A 274 -22.57 17.70 -5.90
CA TYR A 274 -23.62 18.37 -5.14
C TYR A 274 -23.70 17.98 -3.67
N ASP A 275 -24.20 18.89 -2.83
CA ASP A 275 -24.42 18.66 -1.40
C ASP A 275 -23.18 18.13 -0.64
N ASN A 276 -21.95 18.50 -1.04
CA ASN A 276 -20.72 18.06 -0.39
C ASN A 276 -20.44 18.88 0.88
N ASN A 277 -21.33 18.74 1.87
CA ASN A 277 -21.38 19.54 3.10
C ASN A 277 -21.05 18.75 4.38
N THR A 278 -20.58 17.51 4.23
CA THR A 278 -20.23 16.67 5.38
C THR A 278 -19.02 17.27 6.10
N HIS A 279 -19.03 17.21 7.43
CA HIS A 279 -17.89 17.65 8.23
C HIS A 279 -16.63 16.83 7.87
N ASN A 280 -15.45 17.43 7.94
CA ASN A 280 -14.22 16.70 7.68
C ASN A 280 -13.93 15.72 8.82
N PHE A 281 -13.79 14.44 8.50
CA PHE A 281 -13.51 13.35 9.44
C PHE A 281 -12.20 12.62 9.12
N ALA A 282 -11.30 13.25 8.37
CA ALA A 282 -10.01 12.66 8.07
C ALA A 282 -9.07 12.58 9.28
N ASN A 283 -8.16 11.62 9.20
CA ASN A 283 -7.03 11.53 10.11
C ASN A 283 -6.07 12.70 9.87
N ALA A 284 -5.48 13.23 10.95
CA ALA A 284 -4.46 14.25 10.83
C ALA A 284 -3.22 13.70 10.11
N SER A 285 -2.59 14.53 9.28
CA SER A 285 -1.37 14.19 8.55
C SER A 285 -0.23 15.14 8.92
N ALA A 286 1.02 14.68 8.75
CA ALA A 286 2.20 15.51 8.86
C ALA A 286 2.41 16.41 7.62
N ASN A 287 1.81 16.05 6.48
CA ASN A 287 1.78 16.93 5.31
C ASN A 287 0.75 18.04 5.56
N PRO A 288 1.10 19.34 5.46
CA PRO A 288 0.19 20.42 5.79
C PRO A 288 -0.99 20.58 4.82
N ALA A 289 -1.01 19.89 3.67
CA ALA A 289 -2.02 20.11 2.62
C ALA A 289 -2.84 18.86 2.20
N GLY A 290 -2.78 17.75 2.94
CA GLY A 290 -3.61 16.57 2.66
C GLY A 290 -5.11 16.78 2.94
N VAL A 291 -5.96 15.80 2.66
CA VAL A 291 -7.44 15.95 2.74
C VAL A 291 -7.99 16.42 4.10
N HIS A 292 -7.26 16.23 5.20
CA HIS A 292 -7.61 16.72 6.53
C HIS A 292 -7.79 18.25 6.63
N ILE A 293 -7.23 19.02 5.69
CA ILE A 293 -7.41 20.47 5.63
C ILE A 293 -8.61 20.92 4.79
N VAL A 294 -9.25 19.98 4.07
CA VAL A 294 -10.31 20.29 3.11
C VAL A 294 -11.49 20.98 3.82
N PRO A 295 -11.85 22.21 3.39
CA PRO A 295 -13.01 22.90 3.94
C PRO A 295 -14.30 22.14 3.60
N PRO A 296 -15.11 21.75 4.61
CA PRO A 296 -16.44 21.20 4.38
C PRO A 296 -17.28 22.15 3.51
N GLY A 297 -18.11 21.59 2.62
CA GLY A 297 -18.93 22.42 1.75
C GLY A 297 -18.22 22.85 0.48
N THR A 298 -17.31 22.04 -0.07
CA THR A 298 -16.55 22.42 -1.27
C THR A 298 -16.81 21.46 -2.44
N GLY A 299 -17.14 22.02 -3.61
CA GLY A 299 -17.42 21.27 -4.82
C GLY A 299 -16.16 20.68 -5.46
N VAL A 300 -15.36 21.53 -6.10
CA VAL A 300 -14.10 21.15 -6.77
C VAL A 300 -12.93 21.93 -6.20
N ILE A 301 -11.81 21.26 -5.92
CA ILE A 301 -10.58 21.87 -5.40
C ILE A 301 -9.42 21.53 -6.33
N ILE A 302 -8.73 22.56 -6.79
CA ILE A 302 -7.48 22.45 -7.53
C ILE A 302 -6.39 23.01 -6.64
N LEU A 303 -5.44 22.15 -6.24
CA LEU A 303 -4.33 22.52 -5.36
C LEU A 303 -3.01 22.23 -6.07
N SER A 304 -2.29 23.29 -6.46
CA SER A 304 -0.96 23.25 -7.09
C SER A 304 -0.84 22.53 -8.44
N THR A 305 -1.83 21.75 -8.86
CA THR A 305 -1.81 21.03 -10.14
C THR A 305 -1.88 21.99 -11.32
N ASN A 306 -1.06 21.71 -12.34
CA ASN A 306 -1.07 22.44 -13.61
C ASN A 306 -1.98 21.77 -14.63
N ASP A 307 -2.35 22.51 -15.67
CA ASP A 307 -3.08 21.98 -16.83
C ASP A 307 -4.36 21.27 -16.38
N VAL A 308 -5.30 22.03 -15.81
CA VAL A 308 -6.58 21.51 -15.33
C VAL A 308 -7.75 22.20 -16.02
N GLU A 309 -8.66 21.41 -16.58
CA GLU A 309 -9.86 21.88 -17.26
C GLU A 309 -11.10 21.38 -16.53
N VAL A 310 -11.97 22.29 -16.08
CA VAL A 310 -13.21 21.97 -15.36
C VAL A 310 -14.39 22.50 -16.17
N PHE A 311 -15.15 21.61 -16.81
CA PHE A 311 -16.19 22.05 -17.75
C PHE A 311 -17.45 21.19 -17.83
N ASN A 312 -18.56 21.78 -18.25
CA ASN A 312 -19.86 21.09 -18.40
C ASN A 312 -20.35 20.36 -17.14
N ASN A 313 -19.85 20.69 -15.94
CA ASN A 313 -20.28 20.06 -14.71
C ASN A 313 -21.56 20.71 -14.15
N GLN A 314 -22.35 19.92 -13.43
CA GLN A 314 -23.43 20.43 -12.57
C GLN A 314 -22.91 20.51 -11.13
N ILE A 315 -22.63 21.72 -10.65
CA ILE A 315 -22.03 21.96 -9.34
C ILE A 315 -23.02 22.74 -8.48
N SER A 316 -23.57 22.12 -7.44
CA SER A 316 -24.65 22.75 -6.67
C SER A 316 -24.67 22.48 -5.16
N ASN A 317 -25.27 23.41 -4.41
CA ASN A 317 -25.59 23.26 -2.99
C ASN A 317 -24.37 22.98 -2.08
N HIS A 318 -23.29 23.74 -2.28
CA HIS A 318 -22.08 23.68 -1.46
C HIS A 318 -22.07 24.83 -0.45
N ASP A 319 -21.90 24.53 0.83
CA ASP A 319 -21.97 25.50 1.92
C ASP A 319 -20.83 26.54 1.84
N THR A 320 -19.67 26.17 1.29
CA THR A 320 -18.45 26.98 1.22
C THR A 320 -18.12 27.44 -0.20
N LEU A 321 -17.61 26.58 -1.09
CA LEU A 321 -17.11 26.94 -2.42
C LEU A 321 -17.65 26.00 -3.50
N ALA A 322 -17.97 26.52 -4.69
CA ALA A 322 -18.27 25.67 -5.84
C ALA A 322 -16.98 25.14 -6.48
N VAL A 323 -16.03 26.04 -6.76
CA VAL A 323 -14.70 25.70 -7.30
C VAL A 323 -13.65 26.57 -6.62
N THR A 324 -12.50 26.00 -6.27
CA THR A 324 -11.36 26.78 -5.78
C THR A 324 -10.07 26.37 -6.50
N VAL A 325 -9.24 27.37 -6.77
CA VAL A 325 -7.89 27.21 -7.31
C VAL A 325 -6.92 27.81 -6.30
N SER A 326 -6.02 26.98 -5.81
CA SER A 326 -5.12 27.37 -4.73
C SER A 326 -3.71 26.86 -4.99
N SER A 327 -2.75 27.71 -4.67
CA SER A 327 -1.36 27.35 -4.47
C SER A 327 -1.17 26.68 -3.11
N PHE A 328 -0.07 25.93 -2.97
CA PHE A 328 0.30 25.30 -1.70
C PHE A 328 0.51 26.31 -0.56
N PHE A 329 0.77 27.57 -0.89
CA PHE A 329 0.93 28.65 0.10
C PHE A 329 -0.31 28.86 0.98
N ILE A 330 -1.48 28.35 0.59
CA ILE A 330 -2.65 28.37 1.47
C ILE A 330 -2.50 27.41 2.67
N ALA A 331 -1.75 26.32 2.51
CA ALA A 331 -1.48 25.32 3.54
C ALA A 331 -0.22 25.66 4.36
N GLU A 332 0.78 26.28 3.73
CA GLU A 332 1.96 26.85 4.39
C GLU A 332 2.11 28.33 4.01
N PRO A 333 1.39 29.24 4.70
CA PRO A 333 1.39 30.66 4.37
C PRO A 333 2.66 31.39 4.84
N ASP A 334 3.47 30.79 5.73
CA ASP A 334 4.78 31.35 6.04
C ASP A 334 5.76 31.00 4.92
N VAL A 335 5.94 31.96 4.01
CA VAL A 335 6.85 31.87 2.86
C VAL A 335 8.29 31.52 3.27
N SER A 336 8.74 31.89 4.47
CA SER A 336 10.07 31.53 4.97
C SER A 336 10.10 30.08 5.46
N ALA A 337 9.05 29.62 6.14
CA ALA A 337 8.92 28.22 6.54
C ALA A 337 8.76 27.30 5.33
N PHE A 338 7.99 27.74 4.32
CA PHE A 338 7.89 27.09 3.02
C PHE A 338 9.27 26.94 2.37
N ALA A 339 10.05 28.03 2.28
CA ALA A 339 11.39 28.00 1.71
C ALA A 339 12.33 27.03 2.46
N ALA A 340 12.25 27.02 3.79
CA ALA A 340 13.06 26.15 4.63
C ALA A 340 12.70 24.66 4.48
N SER A 341 11.43 24.36 4.17
CA SER A 341 10.92 22.99 4.09
C SER A 341 11.01 22.41 2.67
N TYR A 342 10.72 23.21 1.64
CA TYR A 342 10.52 22.70 0.28
C TYR A 342 11.54 23.19 -0.76
N ALA A 343 12.23 24.30 -0.48
CA ALA A 343 13.15 24.96 -1.43
C ALA A 343 14.64 24.67 -1.15
N GLN A 344 14.96 23.77 -0.23
CA GLN A 344 16.35 23.39 0.09
C GLN A 344 16.86 22.29 -0.86
N PRO A 345 18.19 22.12 -0.98
CA PRO A 345 18.75 21.00 -1.73
C PRO A 345 18.22 19.65 -1.25
N GLY A 346 17.83 18.78 -2.17
CA GLY A 346 17.21 17.48 -1.93
C GLY A 346 15.71 17.53 -1.60
N GLN A 347 15.06 18.69 -1.72
CA GLN A 347 13.61 18.85 -1.45
C GLN A 347 12.77 18.94 -2.74
N ALA A 348 11.44 18.95 -2.57
CA ALA A 348 10.46 18.85 -3.65
C ALA A 348 10.62 19.88 -4.79
N ILE A 349 11.11 21.09 -4.52
CA ILE A 349 11.32 22.09 -5.58
C ILE A 349 12.48 21.69 -6.52
N GLU A 350 13.56 21.12 -5.97
CA GLU A 350 14.68 20.60 -6.76
C GLU A 350 14.28 19.33 -7.54
N ASP A 351 13.44 18.50 -6.93
CA ASP A 351 12.84 17.31 -7.56
C ASP A 351 12.13 17.71 -8.87
N GLY A 352 11.39 18.82 -8.86
CA GLY A 352 10.67 19.38 -10.01
C GLY A 352 9.26 19.90 -9.69
N TRP A 353 8.76 19.66 -8.48
CA TRP A 353 7.43 20.08 -8.03
C TRP A 353 7.31 21.60 -7.93
N ARG A 354 6.10 22.14 -8.14
CA ARG A 354 5.81 23.57 -8.03
C ARG A 354 4.55 23.80 -7.22
N ALA A 355 4.55 24.88 -6.43
CA ALA A 355 3.43 25.21 -5.55
C ALA A 355 2.31 25.95 -6.29
N THR A 356 2.61 26.60 -7.40
CA THR A 356 1.68 27.49 -8.10
C THR A 356 0.95 26.75 -9.23
N PRO A 357 -0.40 26.69 -9.22
CA PRO A 357 -1.16 26.12 -10.32
C PRO A 357 -1.11 27.06 -11.55
N ARG A 358 -1.05 26.46 -12.74
CA ARG A 358 -0.97 27.15 -14.05
C ARG A 358 -1.87 26.47 -15.07
N ASN A 359 -2.28 27.23 -16.07
CA ASN A 359 -3.12 26.78 -17.19
C ASN A 359 -4.40 26.09 -16.67
N ILE A 360 -5.21 26.85 -15.94
CA ILE A 360 -6.44 26.36 -15.32
C ILE A 360 -7.63 26.97 -16.04
N TYR A 361 -8.52 26.14 -16.58
CA TYR A 361 -9.68 26.61 -17.32
C TYR A 361 -10.99 26.09 -16.75
N ILE A 362 -11.79 26.98 -16.17
CA ILE A 362 -13.09 26.67 -15.59
C ILE A 362 -14.17 27.23 -16.51
N HIS A 363 -14.88 26.41 -17.27
CA HIS A 363 -15.84 26.94 -18.23
C HIS A 363 -17.09 26.11 -18.48
N ASP A 364 -18.15 26.76 -18.93
CA ASP A 364 -19.41 26.11 -19.34
C ASP A 364 -20.05 25.22 -18.24
N ASN A 365 -19.73 25.49 -16.96
CA ASN A 365 -20.32 24.78 -15.83
C ASN A 365 -21.68 25.39 -15.43
N GLN A 366 -22.56 24.55 -14.90
CA GLN A 366 -23.81 24.97 -14.27
C GLN A 366 -23.64 25.05 -12.76
N ILE A 367 -23.30 26.24 -12.27
CA ILE A 367 -23.01 26.49 -10.86
C ILE A 367 -24.19 27.17 -10.16
N SER A 368 -24.64 26.63 -9.01
CA SER A 368 -25.72 27.22 -8.21
C SER A 368 -25.60 26.88 -6.72
N GLY A 369 -26.29 27.60 -5.84
CA GLY A 369 -26.37 27.24 -4.41
C GLY A 369 -25.01 27.13 -3.70
N PHE A 370 -24.12 28.09 -3.90
CA PHE A 370 -22.78 28.12 -3.30
C PHE A 370 -22.69 29.15 -2.16
N ALA A 371 -21.66 29.01 -1.31
CA ALA A 371 -21.30 29.98 -0.28
C ALA A 371 -22.44 30.33 0.69
N THR A 372 -23.33 29.37 0.97
CA THR A 372 -24.51 29.62 1.81
C THR A 372 -24.20 29.62 3.31
N LYS A 373 -23.22 28.82 3.74
CA LYS A 373 -22.72 28.70 5.12
C LYS A 373 -21.22 28.38 5.14
N PRO A 374 -20.35 29.29 4.67
CA PRO A 374 -18.94 28.99 4.53
C PRO A 374 -18.30 28.56 5.85
N ASN A 375 -17.53 27.48 5.80
CA ASN A 375 -16.83 26.89 6.94
C ASN A 375 -15.49 26.28 6.48
N GLY A 376 -14.53 26.22 7.39
CA GLY A 376 -13.19 25.70 7.14
C GLY A 376 -12.20 26.38 8.07
N TYR A 377 -11.49 25.61 8.89
CA TYR A 377 -10.59 26.19 9.89
C TYR A 377 -9.37 26.87 9.24
N LEU A 378 -8.87 26.31 8.13
CA LEU A 378 -7.72 26.85 7.41
C LEU A 378 -8.03 28.19 6.73
N ILE A 379 -9.29 28.41 6.34
CA ILE A 379 -9.72 29.56 5.55
C ILE A 379 -10.64 30.51 6.32
N GLU A 380 -10.68 30.42 7.65
CA GLU A 380 -11.64 31.16 8.47
C GLU A 380 -11.44 32.69 8.36
N ASP A 381 -10.19 33.12 8.30
CA ASP A 381 -9.76 34.50 8.05
C ASP A 381 -10.10 34.98 6.63
N ILE A 382 -9.91 34.13 5.62
CA ILE A 382 -10.33 34.38 4.24
C ILE A 382 -11.86 34.56 4.17
N ILE A 383 -12.63 33.68 4.80
CA ILE A 383 -14.09 33.80 4.92
C ILE A 383 -14.46 35.14 5.58
N LYS A 384 -13.88 35.43 6.75
CA LYS A 384 -14.14 36.68 7.48
C LYS A 384 -13.83 37.91 6.63
N ALA A 385 -12.73 37.90 5.87
CA ALA A 385 -12.33 39.01 5.02
C ALA A 385 -13.40 39.34 3.98
N TYR A 386 -13.85 38.36 3.20
CA TYR A 386 -14.90 38.53 2.18
C TYR A 386 -16.27 38.89 2.78
N ILE A 387 -16.67 38.24 3.89
CA ILE A 387 -17.93 38.56 4.56
C ILE A 387 -17.92 40.01 5.07
N TYR A 388 -16.79 40.48 5.61
CA TYR A 388 -16.65 41.84 6.10
C TYR A 388 -16.62 42.88 4.98
N SER A 389 -15.88 42.62 3.89
CA SER A 389 -15.70 43.58 2.80
C SER A 389 -16.86 43.60 1.80
N HIS A 390 -17.45 42.45 1.49
CA HIS A 390 -18.44 42.29 0.41
C HIS A 390 -19.78 41.73 0.87
N GLY A 391 -19.91 41.31 2.13
CA GLY A 391 -21.14 40.77 2.71
C GLY A 391 -21.48 39.35 2.29
N ARG A 392 -20.57 38.66 1.57
CA ARG A 392 -20.74 37.30 1.05
C ARG A 392 -19.40 36.71 0.62
N PHE A 393 -19.33 35.38 0.60
CA PHE A 393 -18.18 34.62 0.10
C PHE A 393 -18.36 34.28 -1.39
N PRO A 394 -17.29 34.21 -2.21
CA PRO A 394 -17.42 33.91 -3.64
C PRO A 394 -17.77 32.44 -3.89
N GLY A 395 -18.26 32.14 -5.10
CA GLY A 395 -18.56 30.77 -5.53
C GLY A 395 -17.36 30.11 -6.20
N ILE A 396 -16.62 30.88 -7.01
CA ILE A 396 -15.29 30.51 -7.52
C ILE A 396 -14.26 31.39 -6.83
N LEU A 397 -13.23 30.78 -6.26
CA LEU A 397 -12.12 31.49 -5.61
C LEU A 397 -10.78 31.09 -6.23
N TYR A 398 -9.94 32.08 -6.54
CA TYR A 398 -8.52 31.88 -6.85
C TYR A 398 -7.67 32.62 -5.82
N ASP A 399 -6.66 31.98 -5.23
CA ASP A 399 -5.81 32.71 -4.28
C ASP A 399 -4.95 33.80 -4.95
N GLY A 400 -4.38 33.54 -6.12
CA GLY A 400 -3.47 34.44 -6.84
C GLY A 400 -2.10 34.67 -6.18
N LEU A 401 -1.78 34.04 -5.05
CA LEU A 401 -0.54 34.32 -4.31
C LEU A 401 0.68 33.78 -5.07
N GLY A 402 0.60 32.53 -5.54
CA GLY A 402 1.69 31.92 -6.32
C GLY A 402 2.01 32.71 -7.59
N GLU A 403 0.98 33.14 -8.33
CA GLU A 403 1.14 33.95 -9.54
C GLU A 403 1.77 35.31 -9.25
N LEU A 404 1.34 35.99 -8.19
CA LEU A 404 1.95 37.25 -7.75
C LEU A 404 3.45 37.07 -7.46
N LEU A 405 3.81 36.02 -6.70
CA LEU A 405 5.20 35.71 -6.34
C LEU A 405 6.04 35.33 -7.57
N ALA A 406 5.46 34.63 -8.54
CA ALA A 406 6.10 34.28 -9.79
C ALA A 406 6.39 35.54 -10.64
N ASN A 407 5.38 36.40 -10.81
CA ASN A 407 5.44 37.56 -11.70
C ASN A 407 6.29 38.71 -11.16
N ASN A 408 6.31 38.93 -9.85
CA ASN A 408 7.14 39.98 -9.24
C ASN A 408 8.61 39.55 -9.02
N GLY A 409 8.94 38.29 -9.31
CA GLY A 409 10.29 37.71 -9.19
C GLY A 409 10.67 37.27 -7.77
N THR A 410 9.78 37.41 -6.77
CA THR A 410 10.02 36.94 -5.40
C THR A 410 10.18 35.43 -5.34
N GLY A 411 9.38 34.67 -6.11
CA GLY A 411 9.50 33.22 -6.17
C GLY A 411 10.87 32.75 -6.67
N ALA A 412 11.39 33.39 -7.72
CA ALA A 412 12.75 33.13 -8.20
C ALA A 412 13.82 33.55 -7.19
N TYR A 413 13.66 34.71 -6.54
CA TYR A 413 14.60 35.22 -5.54
C TYR A 413 14.72 34.31 -4.30
N LEU A 414 13.60 33.74 -3.85
CA LEU A 414 13.53 32.86 -2.68
C LEU A 414 13.81 31.39 -2.99
N GLY A 415 14.13 31.05 -4.24
CA GLY A 415 14.51 29.70 -4.64
C GLY A 415 13.34 28.75 -4.90
N PHE A 416 12.13 29.25 -5.17
CA PHE A 416 10.93 28.42 -5.38
C PHE A 416 10.88 27.77 -6.76
N GLY A 417 11.80 28.13 -7.66
CA GLY A 417 11.79 27.63 -9.03
C GLY A 417 10.60 28.12 -9.87
N GLU A 418 9.85 29.11 -9.36
CA GLU A 418 8.69 29.72 -10.04
C GLU A 418 9.15 30.74 -11.08
N LEU A 419 8.81 30.49 -12.34
CA LEU A 419 9.04 31.41 -13.44
C LEU A 419 7.86 32.37 -13.61
N PRO A 420 8.07 33.62 -14.06
CA PRO A 420 6.96 34.52 -14.40
C PRO A 420 5.98 33.85 -15.38
N PHE A 421 4.69 34.11 -15.21
CA PHE A 421 3.66 33.61 -16.12
C PHE A 421 3.90 34.12 -17.54
N ASN A 422 3.56 33.29 -18.52
CA ASN A 422 3.75 33.66 -19.92
C ASN A 422 2.95 34.92 -20.30
N PRO A 423 3.56 35.93 -20.95
CA PRO A 423 2.87 37.17 -21.32
C PRO A 423 1.73 36.98 -22.33
N ASP A 424 1.65 35.84 -23.01
CA ASP A 424 0.57 35.49 -23.93
C ASP A 424 -0.68 34.94 -23.22
N GLY A 425 -0.59 34.73 -21.90
CA GLY A 425 -1.70 34.26 -21.07
C GLY A 425 -1.92 32.74 -21.09
N SER A 426 -1.03 31.97 -21.72
CA SER A 426 -1.14 30.50 -21.83
C SER A 426 -1.11 29.75 -20.49
N GLU A 427 -0.65 30.40 -19.42
CA GLU A 427 -0.53 29.81 -18.08
C GLU A 427 -1.56 30.36 -17.09
N ASN A 428 -2.48 31.21 -17.54
CA ASN A 428 -3.42 31.90 -16.67
C ASN A 428 -4.41 30.95 -15.98
N VAL A 429 -5.06 31.47 -14.93
CA VAL A 429 -6.31 30.92 -14.40
C VAL A 429 -7.48 31.65 -15.06
N CYS A 430 -8.24 30.94 -15.88
CA CYS A 430 -9.34 31.49 -16.66
C CYS A 430 -10.69 30.90 -16.24
N ALA A 431 -11.71 31.74 -16.24
CA ALA A 431 -13.10 31.33 -16.06
C ALA A 431 -13.99 31.94 -17.15
N SER A 432 -14.94 31.17 -17.69
CA SER A 432 -15.93 31.67 -18.67
C SER A 432 -17.23 30.87 -18.63
N ASN A 433 -18.38 31.48 -18.96
CA ASN A 433 -19.66 30.76 -19.12
C ASN A 433 -20.15 29.88 -17.93
N ASN A 434 -19.71 30.13 -16.70
CA ASN A 434 -20.06 29.32 -15.52
C ASN A 434 -21.42 29.66 -14.86
N GLY A 435 -22.32 30.31 -15.60
CA GLY A 435 -23.60 30.82 -15.10
C GLY A 435 -23.48 32.06 -14.19
N ASP A 436 -24.52 32.29 -13.38
CA ASP A 436 -24.62 33.41 -12.44
C ASP A 436 -23.82 33.15 -11.14
N VAL A 437 -22.53 32.85 -11.28
CA VAL A 437 -21.60 32.61 -10.16
C VAL A 437 -20.78 33.86 -9.83
N SER A 438 -20.53 34.08 -8.54
CA SER A 438 -19.62 35.15 -8.11
C SER A 438 -18.17 34.67 -8.08
N ILE A 439 -17.25 35.53 -8.50
CA ILE A 439 -15.82 35.27 -8.59
C ILE A 439 -15.09 36.08 -7.51
N GLY A 440 -14.11 35.46 -6.86
CA GLY A 440 -13.19 36.14 -5.95
C GLY A 440 -11.74 35.83 -6.28
N GLN A 441 -10.86 36.78 -5.98
CA GLN A 441 -9.42 36.60 -6.05
C GLN A 441 -8.72 37.29 -4.86
N LEU A 442 -7.88 36.57 -4.12
CA LEU A 442 -7.25 37.14 -2.91
C LEU A 442 -6.10 38.09 -3.21
N TYR A 443 -5.21 37.71 -4.14
CA TYR A 443 -4.02 38.47 -4.49
C TYR A 443 -4.02 38.78 -5.99
N GLY A 444 -3.89 40.06 -6.34
CA GLY A 444 -3.72 40.51 -7.72
C GLY A 444 -2.26 40.81 -8.05
N ASN A 445 -1.88 40.68 -9.33
CA ASN A 445 -0.50 40.94 -9.79
C ASN A 445 0.00 42.37 -9.54
N SER A 446 -0.90 43.34 -9.30
CA SER A 446 -0.54 44.71 -8.94
C SER A 446 -0.26 44.93 -7.45
N ASN A 447 -0.45 43.91 -6.61
CA ASN A 447 -0.25 44.02 -5.18
C ASN A 447 1.25 44.17 -4.85
N THR A 448 1.56 45.17 -4.03
CA THR A 448 2.94 45.49 -3.63
C THR A 448 3.29 45.00 -2.23
N ASP A 449 2.32 44.49 -1.46
CA ASP A 449 2.48 44.00 -0.09
C ASP A 449 1.78 42.65 0.08
N VAL A 450 2.54 41.57 -0.09
CA VAL A 450 2.07 40.18 0.02
C VAL A 450 1.50 39.82 1.40
N SER A 451 1.74 40.64 2.43
CA SER A 451 1.18 40.42 3.77
C SER A 451 -0.28 40.87 3.90
N ILE A 452 -0.82 41.60 2.92
CA ILE A 452 -2.18 42.12 2.92
C ILE A 452 -2.89 41.68 1.63
N PRO A 453 -3.91 40.79 1.71
CA PRO A 453 -4.67 40.37 0.53
C PRO A 453 -5.55 41.53 -0.02
N ASP A 454 -5.76 41.56 -1.34
CA ASP A 454 -6.63 42.51 -2.04
C ASP A 454 -8.12 42.21 -1.83
N VAL A 455 -8.47 40.92 -1.66
CA VAL A 455 -9.87 40.44 -1.46
C VAL A 455 -10.80 40.98 -2.56
N MET A 456 -10.45 40.73 -3.82
CA MET A 456 -11.21 41.16 -5.00
C MET A 456 -12.48 40.32 -5.17
N TYR A 457 -13.58 40.94 -5.58
CA TYR A 457 -14.87 40.28 -5.68
C TYR A 457 -15.73 40.83 -6.82
N GLU A 458 -16.36 39.92 -7.56
CA GLU A 458 -17.36 40.22 -8.57
C GLU A 458 -18.62 39.37 -8.33
N ALA A 459 -19.76 40.01 -8.08
CA ALA A 459 -21.04 39.31 -7.87
C ALA A 459 -21.50 38.51 -9.09
N LYS A 460 -21.07 38.94 -10.27
CA LYS A 460 -21.13 38.23 -11.56
C LYS A 460 -19.84 38.56 -12.28
N GLN A 461 -19.23 37.59 -12.94
CA GLN A 461 -17.98 37.79 -13.66
C GLN A 461 -18.07 38.94 -14.66
N GLN A 462 -17.09 39.85 -14.59
CA GLN A 462 -16.91 40.95 -15.54
C GLN A 462 -15.47 41.03 -16.03
N GLN A 463 -14.49 40.99 -15.13
CA GLN A 463 -13.07 41.15 -15.45
C GLN A 463 -12.19 40.10 -14.76
N LEU A 464 -12.52 39.70 -13.52
CA LEU A 464 -11.73 38.70 -12.80
C LEU A 464 -11.72 37.37 -13.55
N LEU A 465 -10.52 36.82 -13.74
CA LEU A 465 -10.26 35.56 -14.46
C LEU A 465 -10.81 35.54 -15.90
N GLN A 466 -11.13 36.70 -16.48
CA GLN A 466 -11.71 36.77 -17.82
C GLN A 466 -10.63 36.54 -18.88
N CYS A 467 -10.46 35.29 -19.28
CA CYS A 467 -9.61 34.87 -20.39
C CYS A 467 -10.10 33.54 -20.96
N SER A 468 -9.44 33.06 -22.01
CA SER A 468 -9.73 31.77 -22.66
C SER A 468 -8.44 31.01 -22.85
N LEU A 469 -8.49 29.70 -22.60
CA LEU A 469 -7.39 28.78 -22.84
C LEU A 469 -7.77 27.77 -23.91
N VAL A 470 -6.80 26.99 -24.36
CA VAL A 470 -7.01 25.86 -25.27
C VAL A 470 -7.42 24.67 -24.43
N SER A 471 -8.48 23.96 -24.83
CA SER A 471 -8.89 22.74 -24.17
C SER A 471 -7.78 21.69 -24.16
N LEU A 472 -7.70 20.94 -23.07
CA LEU A 472 -6.71 19.91 -22.89
C LEU A 472 -7.02 18.71 -23.80
N PRO A 473 -5.98 17.94 -24.19
CA PRO A 473 -6.16 16.76 -25.03
C PRO A 473 -7.00 15.69 -24.32
N VAL A 474 -7.62 14.82 -25.12
CA VAL A 474 -8.40 13.68 -24.60
C VAL A 474 -7.46 12.59 -24.08
N HIS A 475 -7.76 12.06 -22.90
CA HIS A 475 -6.97 11.03 -22.26
C HIS A 475 -7.62 9.66 -22.39
N THR A 476 -6.81 8.67 -22.75
CA THR A 476 -7.26 7.30 -23.02
C THR A 476 -6.40 6.30 -22.27
N VAL A 477 -7.00 5.17 -21.94
CA VAL A 477 -6.41 4.03 -21.24
C VAL A 477 -6.22 2.89 -22.23
N THR A 478 -5.08 2.24 -22.21
CA THR A 478 -4.82 1.00 -22.97
C THR A 478 -4.86 -0.21 -22.05
N PHE A 479 -5.68 -1.20 -22.37
CA PHE A 479 -5.74 -2.48 -21.65
C PHE A 479 -5.61 -3.63 -22.66
N GLY A 480 -4.49 -4.34 -22.63
CA GLY A 480 -4.14 -5.26 -23.72
C GLY A 480 -4.12 -4.54 -25.07
N GLU A 481 -4.94 -5.01 -26.02
CA GLU A 481 -5.10 -4.38 -27.35
C GLU A 481 -6.26 -3.39 -27.42
N GLN A 482 -6.97 -3.17 -26.31
CA GLN A 482 -8.17 -2.33 -26.26
C GLN A 482 -7.83 -0.93 -25.75
N ILE A 483 -8.54 0.08 -26.26
CA ILE A 483 -8.43 1.47 -25.82
C ILE A 483 -9.78 1.91 -25.27
N PHE A 484 -9.76 2.56 -24.12
CA PHE A 484 -10.92 3.08 -23.41
C PHE A 484 -10.74 4.58 -23.19
N GLY A 485 -11.82 5.36 -23.23
CA GLY A 485 -11.79 6.79 -23.00
C GLY A 485 -12.92 7.53 -23.73
N CYS A 486 -13.04 8.81 -23.40
CA CYS A 486 -14.06 9.71 -23.95
C CYS A 486 -14.00 9.69 -25.48
N GLY A 487 -15.10 9.36 -26.14
CA GLY A 487 -15.20 9.39 -27.61
C GLY A 487 -14.43 8.26 -28.32
N VAL A 488 -13.90 7.30 -27.55
CA VAL A 488 -13.28 6.07 -28.07
C VAL A 488 -14.23 4.90 -27.93
N ASP A 489 -14.68 4.64 -26.71
CA ASP A 489 -15.59 3.53 -26.39
C ASP A 489 -16.93 4.00 -25.79
N ASP A 490 -17.17 5.31 -25.78
CA ASP A 490 -18.44 5.94 -25.45
C ASP A 490 -18.75 7.16 -26.35
N ASP A 491 -19.99 7.66 -26.27
CA ASP A 491 -20.51 8.82 -27.04
C ASP A 491 -20.64 10.08 -26.15
N THR A 492 -19.76 10.25 -25.15
CA THR A 492 -19.83 11.36 -24.19
C THR A 492 -19.59 12.72 -24.88
N GLU A 493 -20.30 13.77 -24.47
CA GLU A 493 -20.03 15.14 -24.97
C GLU A 493 -18.76 15.71 -24.33
N GLY A 494 -17.97 16.52 -25.07
CA GLY A 494 -16.71 17.09 -24.56
C GLY A 494 -15.44 16.29 -24.88
N CYS A 495 -15.55 15.27 -25.73
CA CYS A 495 -14.41 14.49 -26.23
C CYS A 495 -13.73 15.10 -27.48
N ASP A 496 -14.01 16.35 -27.80
CA ASP A 496 -13.53 17.06 -29.01
C ASP A 496 -12.20 17.81 -28.82
N GLY A 497 -11.55 17.66 -27.66
CA GLY A 497 -10.28 18.30 -27.24
C GLY A 497 -9.03 17.99 -28.09
N GLY A 498 -9.15 17.42 -29.28
CA GLY A 498 -8.05 17.25 -30.23
C GLY A 498 -7.34 15.89 -30.17
N VAL A 499 -6.01 15.90 -30.01
CA VAL A 499 -5.15 14.70 -30.13
C VAL A 499 -5.41 13.74 -28.98
N LEU A 500 -5.68 12.47 -29.29
CA LEU A 500 -5.75 11.41 -28.28
C LEU A 500 -4.37 11.21 -27.67
N VAL A 501 -4.28 11.38 -26.35
CA VAL A 501 -3.11 11.01 -25.55
C VAL A 501 -3.42 9.67 -24.89
N GLY A 502 -2.73 8.63 -25.35
CA GLY A 502 -2.84 7.27 -24.83
C GLY A 502 -1.46 6.62 -24.78
N GLY A 503 -1.21 5.85 -23.72
CA GLY A 503 0.07 5.20 -23.48
C GLY A 503 -0.01 3.70 -23.69
N GLY A 504 0.56 3.20 -24.80
CA GLY A 504 0.96 1.80 -24.90
C GLY A 504 2.09 1.56 -23.89
N GLY A 505 1.73 1.19 -22.67
CA GLY A 505 2.68 0.98 -21.59
C GLY A 505 3.46 -0.31 -21.83
N THR A 506 4.79 -0.22 -21.89
CA THR A 506 5.66 -1.39 -21.76
C THR A 506 6.14 -1.47 -20.32
N ILE A 507 5.69 -2.50 -19.61
CA ILE A 507 6.38 -3.00 -18.43
C ILE A 507 7.11 -4.28 -18.85
N GLY A 508 8.43 -4.29 -18.67
CA GLY A 508 9.27 -5.48 -18.51
C GLY A 508 9.29 -6.50 -19.65
N GLU A 509 10.27 -6.37 -20.56
CA GLU A 509 10.79 -7.53 -21.29
C GLU A 509 11.60 -8.41 -20.33
N GLY A 510 11.27 -9.70 -20.27
CA GLY A 510 12.09 -10.71 -19.62
C GLY A 510 11.27 -11.89 -19.10
N GLU A 511 10.93 -12.83 -19.98
CA GLU A 511 10.44 -14.13 -19.53
C GLU A 511 11.58 -14.88 -18.84
N GLY A 512 11.38 -15.25 -17.58
CA GLY A 512 12.36 -16.10 -16.90
C GLY A 512 11.92 -16.51 -15.51
N GLY A 513 10.90 -17.36 -15.40
CA GLY A 513 10.37 -17.94 -14.16
C GLY A 513 9.91 -19.39 -14.36
N LEU A 514 9.62 -20.12 -13.28
CA LEU A 514 8.90 -21.38 -13.42
C LEU A 514 7.42 -21.06 -13.61
N GLU A 515 6.83 -21.51 -14.72
CA GLU A 515 5.39 -21.37 -14.93
C GLU A 515 4.61 -22.17 -13.86
N GLY A 516 3.91 -21.47 -12.96
CA GLY A 516 3.19 -22.08 -11.83
C GLY A 516 4.11 -22.81 -10.85
N ASP A 517 3.98 -24.14 -10.78
CA ASP A 517 4.83 -24.99 -9.94
C ASP A 517 5.97 -25.69 -10.69
N GLY A 518 6.17 -25.37 -11.97
CA GLY A 518 7.13 -26.04 -12.82
C GLY A 518 6.76 -27.50 -13.12
N ASP A 519 7.75 -28.33 -13.45
CA ASP A 519 7.53 -29.73 -13.79
C ASP A 519 7.42 -30.61 -12.53
N LEU A 520 6.21 -30.77 -12.01
CA LEU A 520 5.91 -31.59 -10.83
C LEU A 520 6.30 -33.07 -11.00
N SER A 521 6.57 -33.57 -12.21
CA SER A 521 7.08 -34.94 -12.40
C SER A 521 8.47 -35.14 -11.78
N LEU A 522 9.27 -34.07 -11.69
CA LEU A 522 10.59 -34.07 -11.06
C LEU A 522 10.53 -34.36 -9.56
N CYS A 523 9.42 -34.05 -8.91
CA CYS A 523 9.19 -34.33 -7.49
C CYS A 523 9.01 -35.82 -7.18
N SER A 524 8.71 -36.64 -8.20
CA SER A 524 8.52 -38.09 -8.06
C SER A 524 9.76 -38.91 -8.41
N ALA A 525 10.83 -38.26 -8.87
CA ALA A 525 12.07 -38.91 -9.28
C ALA A 525 12.68 -39.72 -8.12
N GLN A 526 13.03 -40.99 -8.38
CA GLN A 526 13.66 -41.87 -7.39
C GLN A 526 15.18 -41.68 -7.39
N GLY A 527 15.82 -41.75 -6.21
CA GLY A 527 17.27 -41.65 -6.11
C GLY A 527 17.78 -41.51 -4.68
N SER A 528 19.09 -41.56 -4.50
CA SER A 528 19.77 -41.25 -3.22
C SER A 528 20.47 -39.90 -3.30
N GLY A 529 20.40 -39.11 -2.23
CA GLY A 529 20.94 -37.74 -2.20
C GLY A 529 19.96 -36.69 -2.71
N VAL A 530 20.42 -35.44 -2.74
CA VAL A 530 19.62 -34.24 -3.07
C VAL A 530 19.02 -34.35 -4.48
N ASN A 531 17.73 -34.01 -4.60
CA ASN A 531 17.01 -33.91 -5.86
C ASN A 531 17.22 -32.54 -6.52
N TRP A 532 18.40 -32.35 -7.12
CA TRP A 532 18.77 -31.07 -7.74
C TRP A 532 17.82 -30.67 -8.88
N ASP A 533 17.38 -31.61 -9.70
CA ASP A 533 16.47 -31.35 -10.82
C ASP A 533 15.13 -30.77 -10.31
N ALA A 534 14.57 -31.35 -9.25
CA ALA A 534 13.36 -30.82 -8.63
C ALA A 534 13.59 -29.44 -8.00
N LEU A 535 14.73 -29.20 -7.35
CA LEU A 535 15.05 -27.90 -6.76
C LEU A 535 15.03 -26.79 -7.82
N THR A 536 15.65 -27.04 -8.98
CA THR A 536 15.71 -26.04 -10.05
C THR A 536 14.46 -25.99 -10.92
N GLY A 537 13.68 -27.08 -11.00
CA GLY A 537 12.60 -27.23 -11.97
C GLY A 537 11.18 -27.35 -11.41
N ALA A 538 10.99 -27.46 -10.09
CA ALA A 538 9.67 -27.67 -9.49
C ALA A 538 9.48 -27.10 -8.06
N ASN A 539 8.26 -26.68 -7.75
CA ASN A 539 7.78 -26.41 -6.39
C ASN A 539 7.07 -27.65 -5.85
N CYS A 540 7.81 -28.54 -5.19
CA CYS A 540 7.29 -29.82 -4.73
C CYS A 540 6.31 -29.67 -3.56
N SER A 541 5.22 -30.43 -3.59
CA SER A 541 4.21 -30.41 -2.53
C SER A 541 4.74 -30.85 -1.15
N SER A 542 5.76 -31.71 -1.11
CA SER A 542 6.37 -32.24 0.11
C SER A 542 7.86 -31.92 0.15
N LEU A 543 8.34 -31.52 1.33
CA LEU A 543 9.75 -31.23 1.57
C LEU A 543 10.65 -32.46 1.31
N ALA A 544 10.17 -33.65 1.67
CA ALA A 544 10.88 -34.91 1.46
C ALA A 544 11.22 -35.18 0.00
N GLN A 545 10.43 -34.66 -0.96
CA GLN A 545 10.62 -34.86 -2.40
C GLN A 545 11.93 -34.24 -2.92
N TYR A 546 12.45 -33.20 -2.24
CA TYR A 546 13.75 -32.62 -2.57
C TYR A 546 14.93 -33.42 -2.05
N ARG A 547 14.71 -34.35 -1.10
CA ARG A 547 15.77 -35.16 -0.49
C ARG A 547 16.96 -34.33 0.03
N LEU A 548 16.70 -33.15 0.60
CA LEU A 548 17.73 -32.31 1.22
C LEU A 548 18.34 -32.97 2.47
N PHE A 549 17.60 -33.88 3.12
CA PHE A 549 17.99 -34.58 4.34
C PHE A 549 17.99 -36.09 4.13
N ALA A 550 18.92 -36.79 4.81
CA ALA A 550 19.04 -38.24 4.76
C ALA A 550 17.84 -38.94 5.43
N ASP A 551 17.28 -38.30 6.46
CA ASP A 551 15.96 -38.60 7.02
C ASP A 551 15.14 -37.31 6.92
N ALA A 552 14.05 -37.37 6.16
CA ALA A 552 13.19 -36.22 5.95
C ALA A 552 12.63 -35.67 7.27
N SER A 553 12.43 -36.51 8.29
CA SER A 553 11.91 -36.13 9.61
C SER A 553 12.94 -35.46 10.53
N MET A 554 14.23 -35.44 10.16
CA MET A 554 15.31 -34.85 10.95
C MET A 554 16.03 -33.71 10.22
N PRO A 555 15.31 -32.65 9.82
CA PRO A 555 15.84 -31.51 9.07
C PRO A 555 16.79 -30.62 9.90
N ALA A 556 16.99 -30.93 11.18
CA ALA A 556 17.83 -30.19 12.12
C ALA A 556 19.21 -30.82 12.36
N ALA A 557 19.46 -32.04 11.86
CA ALA A 557 20.69 -32.77 12.16
C ALA A 557 21.30 -33.56 10.98
N MET A 558 20.49 -34.00 10.00
CA MET A 558 20.94 -34.97 8.99
C MET A 558 20.83 -34.48 7.54
N PRO A 559 21.57 -33.44 7.11
CA PRO A 559 21.59 -33.05 5.71
C PRO A 559 22.19 -34.18 4.84
N ASN A 560 21.67 -34.35 3.63
CA ASN A 560 22.37 -35.14 2.62
C ASN A 560 23.66 -34.44 2.19
N SER A 561 24.50 -35.17 1.44
CA SER A 561 25.77 -34.64 0.95
C SER A 561 25.59 -33.30 0.22
N GLY A 562 26.46 -32.32 0.54
CA GLY A 562 26.40 -30.96 0.03
C GLY A 562 25.78 -29.94 1.00
N GLY A 563 25.07 -30.37 2.05
CA GLY A 563 24.49 -29.46 3.04
C GLY A 563 25.46 -29.10 4.16
N ILE A 564 25.85 -27.83 4.26
CA ILE A 564 26.75 -27.32 5.32
C ILE A 564 25.92 -26.56 6.36
N PRO A 565 25.95 -26.95 7.65
CA PRO A 565 25.24 -26.23 8.69
C PRO A 565 25.91 -24.89 8.99
N TYR A 566 25.11 -23.90 9.37
CA TYR A 566 25.61 -22.62 9.85
C TYR A 566 24.72 -21.97 10.91
N LYS A 567 25.30 -21.06 11.67
CA LYS A 567 24.64 -20.30 12.75
C LYS A 567 25.02 -18.84 12.68
N LEU A 568 24.06 -17.96 12.93
CA LEU A 568 24.31 -16.54 13.03
C LEU A 568 24.85 -16.17 14.42
N ASN A 569 25.63 -15.09 14.52
CA ASN A 569 26.06 -14.51 15.80
C ASN A 569 24.84 -14.07 16.61
N THR A 570 23.96 -13.29 15.99
CA THR A 570 22.67 -12.84 16.52
C THR A 570 21.60 -13.22 15.50
N PRO A 571 20.67 -14.13 15.81
CA PRO A 571 19.61 -14.52 14.87
C PRO A 571 18.45 -13.53 14.90
N LEU A 572 17.76 -13.39 13.75
CA LEU A 572 16.43 -12.75 13.72
C LEU A 572 15.47 -13.49 14.68
N PHE A 573 14.69 -12.72 15.44
CA PHE A 573 13.70 -13.22 16.38
C PHE A 573 12.44 -13.72 15.67
N THR A 574 11.88 -14.84 16.14
CA THR A 574 10.63 -15.42 15.62
C THR A 574 10.00 -16.23 16.74
N ASP A 575 9.25 -15.57 17.62
CA ASP A 575 8.47 -16.18 18.70
C ASP A 575 9.23 -17.23 19.52
N TYR A 576 10.47 -16.91 19.90
CA TYR A 576 11.39 -17.80 20.61
C TYR A 576 11.73 -19.14 19.92
N ALA A 577 11.33 -19.33 18.66
CA ALA A 577 11.67 -20.52 17.88
C ALA A 577 13.17 -20.58 17.56
N SER A 578 13.75 -21.76 17.83
CA SER A 578 15.08 -22.16 17.39
C SER A 578 15.12 -22.29 15.87
N LYS A 579 16.29 -22.03 15.26
CA LYS A 579 16.46 -21.98 13.81
C LYS A 579 17.67 -22.80 13.37
N TYR A 580 17.42 -23.92 12.71
CA TYR A 580 18.43 -24.79 12.12
C TYR A 580 18.62 -24.43 10.66
N ARG A 581 19.87 -24.17 10.26
CA ARG A 581 20.16 -23.65 8.92
C ARG A 581 21.21 -24.47 8.20
N TYR A 582 20.97 -24.68 6.92
CA TYR A 582 21.89 -25.34 6.00
C TYR A 582 22.02 -24.53 4.73
N VAL A 583 23.22 -24.53 4.15
CA VAL A 583 23.47 -24.06 2.79
C VAL A 583 23.85 -25.26 1.93
N PHE A 584 23.19 -25.37 0.78
CA PHE A 584 23.53 -26.32 -0.27
C PHE A 584 23.97 -25.52 -1.48
N VAL A 585 25.24 -25.67 -1.89
CA VAL A 585 25.78 -25.06 -3.11
C VAL A 585 26.04 -26.19 -4.10
N PRO A 586 25.64 -26.07 -5.39
CA PRO A 586 25.90 -27.10 -6.39
C PRO A 586 27.39 -27.44 -6.49
N GLU A 587 27.68 -28.70 -6.79
CA GLU A 587 29.06 -29.21 -6.87
C GLU A 587 29.91 -28.38 -7.85
N GLY A 588 31.10 -27.97 -7.41
CA GLY A 588 32.03 -27.17 -8.20
C GLY A 588 31.66 -25.69 -8.37
N LYS A 589 30.57 -25.22 -7.75
CA LYS A 589 30.18 -23.80 -7.72
C LYS A 589 30.54 -23.16 -6.37
N GLN A 590 30.71 -21.83 -6.37
CA GLN A 590 31.09 -21.08 -5.18
C GLN A 590 30.32 -19.76 -5.14
N ALA A 591 29.99 -19.30 -3.93
CA ALA A 591 29.49 -17.96 -3.70
C ALA A 591 30.65 -16.96 -3.66
N ASN A 592 30.42 -15.72 -4.10
CA ASN A 592 31.40 -14.65 -3.97
C ASN A 592 31.21 -13.89 -2.65
N TYR A 593 32.31 -13.57 -1.99
CA TYR A 593 32.30 -12.75 -0.78
C TYR A 593 31.71 -11.36 -1.05
N SER A 594 30.86 -10.91 -0.12
CA SER A 594 30.36 -9.54 -0.03
C SER A 594 30.64 -9.02 1.38
N SER A 595 31.15 -7.78 1.49
CA SER A 595 31.43 -7.17 2.79
C SER A 595 30.16 -6.69 3.48
N ASN A 596 29.17 -6.21 2.70
CA ASN A 596 28.01 -5.50 3.22
C ASN A 596 26.71 -6.28 3.04
N GLU A 597 26.60 -7.09 2.00
CA GLU A 597 25.38 -7.83 1.70
C GLU A 597 25.53 -9.33 1.96
N ALA A 598 24.46 -10.08 1.68
CA ALA A 598 24.56 -11.53 1.62
C ALA A 598 25.59 -11.92 0.54
N PHE A 599 26.18 -13.10 0.69
CA PHE A 599 27.05 -13.62 -0.36
C PHE A 599 26.29 -13.77 -1.68
N ASP A 600 27.00 -13.50 -2.76
CA ASP A 600 26.50 -13.70 -4.11
C ASP A 600 26.59 -15.19 -4.44
N PHE A 601 25.49 -15.91 -4.17
CA PHE A 601 25.43 -17.35 -4.35
C PHE A 601 25.15 -17.72 -5.80
N PRO A 602 25.72 -18.82 -6.32
CA PRO A 602 25.45 -19.29 -7.68
C PRO A 602 24.03 -19.86 -7.81
N VAL A 603 23.48 -19.86 -9.03
CA VAL A 603 22.25 -20.59 -9.39
C VAL A 603 22.37 -22.06 -8.98
N GLY A 604 21.27 -22.59 -8.47
CA GLY A 604 21.11 -23.91 -7.85
C GLY A 604 21.34 -23.90 -6.33
N THR A 605 21.75 -22.78 -5.73
CA THR A 605 21.93 -22.70 -4.27
C THR A 605 20.61 -22.83 -3.53
N VAL A 606 20.60 -23.57 -2.42
CA VAL A 606 19.46 -23.65 -1.50
C VAL A 606 19.88 -23.24 -0.10
N LEU A 607 19.18 -22.25 0.45
CA LEU A 607 19.27 -21.89 1.87
C LEU A 607 18.07 -22.49 2.58
N VAL A 608 18.33 -23.41 3.50
CA VAL A 608 17.30 -24.07 4.29
C VAL A 608 17.24 -23.45 5.68
N LYS A 609 16.05 -23.16 6.17
CA LYS A 609 15.81 -22.69 7.53
C LYS A 609 14.63 -23.43 8.14
N THR A 610 14.89 -24.30 9.10
CA THR A 610 13.86 -25.01 9.87
C THR A 610 13.65 -24.35 11.21
N PHE A 611 12.40 -24.05 11.53
CA PHE A 611 11.97 -23.43 12.79
C PHE A 611 11.39 -24.51 13.70
N ALA A 612 11.90 -24.55 14.93
CA ALA A 612 11.45 -25.49 15.95
C ALA A 612 11.16 -24.75 17.27
N LEU A 613 10.03 -25.06 17.89
CA LEU A 613 9.61 -24.44 19.15
C LEU A 613 10.05 -25.31 20.32
N PRO A 614 10.82 -24.78 21.28
CA PRO A 614 11.06 -25.51 22.53
C PRO A 614 9.79 -25.51 23.39
N ALA A 615 9.61 -26.55 24.20
CA ALA A 615 8.59 -26.51 25.25
C ALA A 615 8.90 -25.44 26.31
N ASP A 616 10.18 -25.25 26.62
CA ASP A 616 10.70 -24.24 27.53
C ASP A 616 11.98 -23.63 26.94
N THR A 617 12.05 -22.30 26.85
CA THR A 617 13.23 -21.60 26.31
C THR A 617 14.50 -21.83 27.14
N ALA A 618 14.38 -22.26 28.40
CA ALA A 618 15.51 -22.68 29.23
C ALA A 618 16.08 -24.05 28.83
N THR A 619 15.34 -24.86 28.07
CA THR A 619 15.72 -26.21 27.64
C THR A 619 15.57 -26.35 26.12
N ARG A 620 16.54 -25.81 25.37
CA ARG A 620 16.58 -25.85 23.90
C ARG A 620 17.32 -27.10 23.38
N GLY A 621 17.16 -27.35 22.08
CA GLY A 621 17.83 -28.43 21.35
C GLY A 621 16.85 -29.37 20.66
N VAL A 622 17.31 -30.05 19.61
CA VAL A 622 16.50 -30.89 18.72
C VAL A 622 15.61 -31.88 19.48
N ASP A 623 16.13 -32.50 20.54
CA ASP A 623 15.39 -33.49 21.34
C ASP A 623 14.29 -32.88 22.24
N ASN A 624 14.26 -31.56 22.41
CA ASN A 624 13.35 -30.83 23.30
C ASN A 624 12.45 -29.83 22.54
N GLU A 625 12.43 -29.91 21.20
CA GLU A 625 11.77 -28.95 20.33
C GLU A 625 10.80 -29.65 19.37
N THR A 626 9.73 -28.96 18.99
CA THR A 626 8.75 -29.42 17.98
C THR A 626 8.93 -28.61 16.70
N LEU A 627 9.05 -29.28 15.55
CA LEU A 627 9.16 -28.64 14.24
C LEU A 627 7.84 -27.94 13.90
N ILE A 628 7.93 -26.71 13.42
CA ILE A 628 6.77 -25.88 13.03
C ILE A 628 6.73 -25.72 11.52
N GLU A 629 7.84 -25.23 10.95
CA GLU A 629 7.97 -24.95 9.53
C GLU A 629 9.41 -25.10 9.04
N THR A 630 9.56 -25.31 7.73
CA THR A 630 10.83 -25.22 7.01
C THR A 630 10.67 -24.27 5.84
N ARG A 631 11.52 -23.25 5.73
CA ARG A 631 11.56 -22.36 4.57
C ARG A 631 12.76 -22.68 3.72
N LEU A 632 12.53 -22.82 2.42
CA LEU A 632 13.57 -22.91 1.41
C LEU A 632 13.68 -21.56 0.69
N LEU A 633 14.89 -21.02 0.58
CA LEU A 633 15.22 -20.04 -0.46
C LEU A 633 16.03 -20.78 -1.52
N ILE A 634 15.50 -20.86 -2.74
CA ILE A 634 16.12 -21.57 -3.86
C ILE A 634 16.53 -20.54 -4.90
N HIS A 635 17.81 -20.50 -5.23
CA HIS A 635 18.33 -19.66 -6.31
C HIS A 635 18.21 -20.41 -7.63
N ARG A 636 17.33 -19.97 -8.52
CA ARG A 636 17.11 -20.51 -9.87
C ARG A 636 17.68 -19.54 -10.91
N GLU A 637 17.65 -19.92 -12.18
CA GLU A 637 18.05 -19.00 -13.26
C GLU A 637 17.19 -17.73 -13.28
N SER A 638 15.94 -17.86 -12.82
CA SER A 638 14.96 -16.78 -12.61
C SER A 638 15.24 -15.87 -11.41
N GLY A 639 16.15 -16.25 -10.51
CA GLY A 639 16.38 -15.56 -9.25
C GLY A 639 15.95 -16.38 -8.04
N TRP A 640 15.75 -15.72 -6.90
CA TRP A 640 15.48 -16.40 -5.63
C TRP A 640 13.98 -16.59 -5.39
N THR A 641 13.57 -17.85 -5.20
CA THR A 641 12.20 -18.19 -4.79
C THR A 641 12.16 -18.61 -3.32
N ALA A 642 11.14 -18.15 -2.58
CA ALA A 642 10.89 -18.54 -1.20
C ALA A 642 9.72 -19.53 -1.10
N LEU A 643 9.95 -20.71 -0.51
CA LEU A 643 8.95 -21.76 -0.34
C LEU A 643 8.79 -22.12 1.15
N PRO A 644 7.66 -21.75 1.80
CA PRO A 644 7.35 -22.15 3.17
C PRO A 644 6.69 -23.54 3.22
N TYR A 645 7.18 -24.41 4.09
CA TYR A 645 6.63 -25.75 4.35
C TYR A 645 6.17 -25.87 5.80
N VAL A 646 4.97 -26.40 6.04
CA VAL A 646 4.39 -26.60 7.37
C VAL A 646 4.51 -28.06 7.78
N TRP A 647 5.06 -28.31 8.97
CA TRP A 647 5.22 -29.66 9.52
C TRP A 647 3.90 -30.26 9.98
N ASN A 648 3.71 -31.56 9.72
CA ASN A 648 2.57 -32.29 10.24
C ASN A 648 2.69 -32.58 11.75
N ALA A 649 1.57 -32.94 12.38
CA ALA A 649 1.50 -33.24 13.81
C ALA A 649 2.37 -34.45 14.20
N GLU A 650 2.55 -35.40 13.27
CA GLU A 650 3.35 -36.61 13.46
C GLU A 650 4.87 -36.36 13.37
N GLN A 651 5.29 -35.16 12.96
CA GLN A 651 6.70 -34.77 12.80
C GLN A 651 7.46 -35.65 11.78
N THR A 652 6.78 -36.09 10.72
CA THR A 652 7.35 -36.99 9.72
C THR A 652 7.68 -36.30 8.40
N ASP A 653 6.94 -35.26 8.02
CA ASP A 653 7.15 -34.50 6.78
C ASP A 653 6.54 -33.09 6.89
N ALA A 654 6.89 -32.23 5.93
CA ALA A 654 6.34 -30.89 5.82
C ALA A 654 5.76 -30.66 4.40
N THR A 655 4.60 -30.01 4.35
CA THR A 655 3.85 -29.74 3.10
C THR A 655 3.97 -28.27 2.72
N LEU A 656 4.13 -27.98 1.43
CA LEU A 656 4.19 -26.62 0.89
C LEU A 656 2.92 -25.84 1.24
N ALA A 657 3.08 -24.69 1.90
CA ALA A 657 1.98 -23.86 2.40
C ALA A 657 2.07 -22.46 1.77
N LYS A 658 1.73 -22.34 0.48
CA LYS A 658 1.95 -21.11 -0.29
C LYS A 658 1.25 -19.88 0.30
N ALA A 659 0.04 -20.04 0.82
CA ALA A 659 -0.73 -19.01 1.51
C ALA A 659 -0.25 -18.72 2.95
N GLY A 660 0.78 -19.42 3.41
CA GLY A 660 1.20 -19.42 4.80
C GLY A 660 0.30 -20.32 5.65
N ALA A 661 0.45 -20.19 6.97
CA ALA A 661 -0.39 -20.90 7.93
C ALA A 661 -0.37 -20.18 9.27
N ILE A 662 -1.48 -20.28 10.02
CA ILE A 662 -1.57 -19.83 11.40
C ILE A 662 -1.72 -21.06 12.28
N GLN A 663 -0.88 -21.18 13.31
CA GLN A 663 -0.89 -22.30 14.23
C GLN A 663 -0.90 -21.80 15.66
N GLY A 664 -1.91 -22.19 16.46
CA GLY A 664 -1.89 -21.95 17.90
C GLY A 664 -0.71 -22.70 18.55
N LYS A 665 0.18 -21.96 19.21
CA LYS A 665 1.37 -22.49 19.89
C LYS A 665 1.46 -21.99 21.33
N SER A 666 2.28 -22.70 22.11
CA SER A 666 2.60 -22.35 23.49
C SER A 666 4.07 -22.61 23.78
N VAL A 667 4.70 -21.73 24.57
CA VAL A 667 6.07 -21.89 25.06
C VAL A 667 6.16 -21.43 26.52
N VAL A 668 6.98 -22.11 27.32
CA VAL A 668 7.39 -21.61 28.64
C VAL A 668 8.61 -20.72 28.47
N HIS A 669 8.52 -19.48 28.92
CA HIS A 669 9.62 -18.52 28.93
C HIS A 669 9.74 -17.87 30.30
N LYS A 670 10.91 -17.97 30.94
CA LYS A 670 11.18 -17.42 32.30
C LYS A 670 10.13 -17.86 33.35
N GLY A 671 9.61 -19.08 33.22
CA GLY A 671 8.59 -19.64 34.11
C GLY A 671 7.15 -19.22 33.80
N GLN A 672 6.91 -18.40 32.77
CA GLN A 672 5.59 -18.02 32.28
C GLN A 672 5.23 -18.82 31.03
N THR A 673 3.99 -19.33 30.98
CA THR A 673 3.44 -19.91 29.74
C THR A 673 2.91 -18.79 28.85
N LEU A 674 3.42 -18.70 27.63
CA LEU A 674 2.99 -17.78 26.59
C LEU A 674 2.22 -18.57 25.53
N ASN A 675 0.93 -18.25 25.35
CA ASN A 675 0.11 -18.78 24.26
C ASN A 675 0.00 -17.72 23.17
N PHE A 676 0.13 -18.12 21.91
CA PHE A 676 0.13 -17.19 20.78
C PHE A 676 -0.16 -17.94 19.48
N ASP A 677 -0.55 -17.19 18.45
CA ASP A 677 -0.68 -17.71 17.10
C ASP A 677 0.64 -17.54 16.35
N TYR A 678 1.30 -18.66 16.04
CA TYR A 678 2.49 -18.68 15.22
C TYR A 678 2.10 -18.50 13.74
N VAL A 679 2.64 -17.47 13.10
CA VAL A 679 2.35 -17.16 11.70
C VAL A 679 3.50 -17.60 10.80
N VAL A 680 3.23 -18.62 9.98
CA VAL A 680 4.06 -18.98 8.83
C VAL A 680 3.70 -18.03 7.68
N PRO A 681 4.64 -17.22 7.18
CA PRO A 681 4.35 -16.27 6.12
C PRO A 681 4.06 -16.97 4.80
N SER A 682 3.16 -16.39 4.01
CA SER A 682 2.93 -16.77 2.63
C SER A 682 4.14 -16.48 1.73
N MET A 683 4.16 -17.04 0.53
CA MET A 683 5.19 -16.74 -0.47
C MET A 683 5.27 -15.23 -0.76
N ASN A 684 4.13 -14.56 -0.89
CA ASN A 684 4.09 -13.11 -1.11
C ASN A 684 4.58 -12.32 0.12
N GLN A 685 4.22 -12.76 1.34
CA GLN A 685 4.73 -12.14 2.57
C GLN A 685 6.24 -12.31 2.73
N CYS A 686 6.86 -13.34 2.14
CA CYS A 686 8.31 -13.48 2.15
C CYS A 686 8.98 -12.30 1.43
N LYS A 687 8.38 -11.76 0.37
CA LYS A 687 8.94 -10.64 -0.40
C LYS A 687 8.99 -9.33 0.39
N GLN A 688 8.06 -9.11 1.31
CA GLN A 688 8.02 -7.90 2.15
C GLN A 688 9.36 -7.65 2.88
N CYS A 689 10.07 -8.72 3.24
CA CYS A 689 11.38 -8.63 3.88
C CYS A 689 12.56 -8.88 2.92
N HIS A 690 12.33 -9.64 1.86
CA HIS A 690 13.41 -10.17 1.02
C HIS A 690 13.56 -9.46 -0.32
N GLN A 691 12.65 -8.57 -0.71
CA GLN A 691 12.70 -7.87 -1.98
C GLN A 691 13.07 -6.39 -1.78
N PHE A 692 13.89 -5.84 -2.66
CA PHE A 692 14.20 -4.41 -2.73
C PHE A 692 14.45 -3.97 -4.17
N LYS A 693 14.28 -2.68 -4.49
CA LYS A 693 14.63 -2.12 -5.80
C LYS A 693 15.93 -1.33 -5.67
N ALA A 694 16.92 -1.59 -6.53
CA ALA A 694 18.20 -0.87 -6.48
C ALA A 694 18.02 0.63 -6.77
N ASP A 695 17.06 0.96 -7.63
CA ASP A 695 16.55 2.31 -7.91
C ASP A 695 15.09 2.23 -8.42
N SER A 696 14.43 3.38 -8.59
CA SER A 696 13.02 3.45 -8.99
C SER A 696 12.71 2.87 -10.38
N ALA A 697 13.70 2.77 -11.27
CA ALA A 697 13.57 2.21 -12.61
C ALA A 697 13.97 0.73 -12.69
N SER A 698 14.66 0.21 -11.67
CA SER A 698 15.14 -1.17 -11.62
C SER A 698 14.05 -2.17 -11.25
N GLN A 699 14.21 -3.39 -11.76
CA GLN A 699 13.43 -4.55 -11.30
C GLN A 699 13.71 -4.84 -9.83
N ALA A 700 12.68 -5.29 -9.13
CA ALA A 700 12.77 -5.58 -7.71
C ALA A 700 13.49 -6.92 -7.51
N VAL A 701 14.59 -6.90 -6.75
CA VAL A 701 15.48 -8.05 -6.56
C VAL A 701 15.19 -8.74 -5.23
N PHE A 702 14.93 -10.05 -5.27
CA PHE A 702 14.84 -10.88 -4.07
C PHE A 702 16.25 -11.29 -3.58
N MET A 703 16.55 -11.11 -2.30
CA MET A 703 17.86 -11.39 -1.70
C MET A 703 17.76 -12.07 -0.32
N PRO A 704 18.66 -13.01 0.01
CA PRO A 704 18.76 -13.56 1.36
C PRO A 704 19.18 -12.49 2.40
N ILE A 705 18.65 -12.60 3.63
CA ILE A 705 18.94 -11.63 4.70
C ILE A 705 20.14 -12.05 5.56
N GLY A 706 20.14 -13.30 6.05
CA GLY A 706 21.06 -13.76 7.10
C GLY A 706 22.51 -14.10 6.69
N PRO A 707 22.80 -14.65 5.50
CA PRO A 707 24.15 -15.07 5.09
C PRO A 707 25.14 -13.92 4.77
N LYS A 708 25.24 -12.92 5.65
CA LYS A 708 26.22 -11.83 5.56
C LYS A 708 27.46 -12.19 6.37
N ALA A 709 28.65 -11.84 5.89
CA ALA A 709 29.92 -12.22 6.50
C ALA A 709 29.99 -11.90 8.01
N ARG A 710 29.51 -10.70 8.39
CA ARG A 710 29.49 -10.21 9.77
C ARG A 710 28.69 -11.06 10.75
N HIS A 711 27.64 -11.73 10.26
CA HIS A 711 26.78 -12.61 11.05
C HIS A 711 27.30 -14.05 11.11
N LEU A 712 28.28 -14.41 10.27
CA LEU A 712 28.86 -15.74 10.19
C LEU A 712 30.28 -15.83 10.76
N ASN A 713 30.92 -14.69 11.05
CA ASN A 713 32.27 -14.62 11.60
C ASN A 713 32.32 -15.09 13.07
N ARG A 714 32.26 -16.40 13.25
CA ARG A 714 32.32 -17.12 14.53
C ARG A 714 32.78 -18.55 14.28
N ASP A 715 33.18 -19.22 15.37
CA ASP A 715 33.45 -20.65 15.34
C ASP A 715 32.15 -21.46 15.43
N TYR A 716 32.14 -22.60 14.72
CA TYR A 716 31.07 -23.58 14.72
C TYR A 716 31.66 -25.00 14.91
N PRO A 717 31.02 -25.85 15.72
CA PRO A 717 31.49 -27.22 15.99
C PRO A 717 31.11 -28.16 14.83
N TYR A 718 31.93 -28.25 13.80
CA TYR A 718 31.75 -29.22 12.70
C TYR A 718 32.17 -30.63 13.14
N GLN A 719 31.78 -31.65 12.36
CA GLN A 719 32.10 -33.06 12.66
C GLN A 719 33.62 -33.33 12.82
N ASN A 720 34.46 -32.60 12.10
CA ASN A 720 35.92 -32.73 12.12
C ASN A 720 36.61 -31.78 13.12
N GLY A 721 35.84 -31.08 13.96
CA GLY A 721 36.33 -30.10 14.93
C GLY A 721 35.74 -28.70 14.76
N SER A 722 36.05 -27.82 15.72
CA SER A 722 35.61 -26.41 15.68
C SER A 722 36.40 -25.63 14.63
N ALA A 723 35.70 -24.88 13.78
CA ALA A 723 36.31 -23.99 12.80
C ALA A 723 35.47 -22.72 12.61
N ASN A 724 36.12 -21.61 12.23
CA ASN A 724 35.40 -20.40 11.81
C ASN A 724 34.58 -20.70 10.56
N GLN A 725 33.30 -20.34 10.55
CA GLN A 725 32.37 -20.74 9.48
C GLN A 725 32.79 -20.21 8.11
N LEU A 726 33.34 -18.99 8.02
CA LEU A 726 33.79 -18.41 6.76
C LEU A 726 34.99 -19.16 6.17
N LEU A 727 35.97 -19.48 7.01
CA LEU A 727 37.11 -20.32 6.60
C LEU A 727 36.68 -21.74 6.26
N HIS A 728 35.70 -22.28 6.99
CA HIS A 728 35.13 -23.58 6.69
C HIS A 728 34.47 -23.58 5.31
N TRP A 729 33.65 -22.56 4.99
CA TRP A 729 33.02 -22.41 3.68
C TRP A 729 34.05 -22.23 2.55
N GLN A 730 35.11 -21.47 2.79
CA GLN A 730 36.22 -21.33 1.83
C GLN A 730 36.94 -22.66 1.59
N SER A 731 37.27 -23.40 2.65
CA SER A 731 37.98 -24.69 2.54
C SER A 731 37.10 -25.83 1.98
N ALA A 732 35.78 -25.76 2.21
CA ALA A 732 34.79 -26.63 1.56
C ALA A 732 34.57 -26.27 0.09
N GLY A 733 35.17 -25.19 -0.41
CA GLY A 733 35.09 -24.77 -1.80
C GLY A 733 33.76 -24.14 -2.18
N ILE A 734 32.96 -23.63 -1.23
CA ILE A 734 31.67 -22.98 -1.50
C ILE A 734 31.71 -21.45 -1.36
N LEU A 735 32.83 -20.87 -0.91
CA LEU A 735 33.03 -19.43 -0.79
C LEU A 735 34.37 -19.00 -1.41
N SER A 736 34.31 -18.03 -2.30
CA SER A 736 35.45 -17.42 -2.97
C SER A 736 35.68 -15.99 -2.47
N GLY A 737 36.89 -15.45 -2.64
CA GLY A 737 37.17 -14.03 -2.38
C GLY A 737 37.18 -13.58 -0.91
N LEU A 738 37.09 -14.49 0.07
CA LEU A 738 37.15 -14.16 1.50
C LEU A 738 38.51 -13.50 1.84
N PRO A 739 38.54 -12.27 2.37
CA PRO A 739 39.79 -11.63 2.81
C PRO A 739 40.28 -12.22 4.14
N THR A 740 41.37 -11.69 4.69
CA THR A 740 41.84 -12.12 6.02
C THR A 740 40.75 -11.86 7.07
N LEU A 741 40.48 -12.83 7.94
CA LEU A 741 39.40 -12.72 8.94
C LEU A 741 39.47 -11.48 9.83
N THR A 742 40.67 -10.94 10.06
CA THR A 742 40.87 -9.70 10.83
C THR A 742 40.29 -8.45 10.16
N SER A 743 39.99 -8.52 8.86
CA SER A 743 39.36 -7.45 8.08
C SER A 743 37.86 -7.68 7.83
N VAL A 744 37.32 -8.81 8.29
CA VAL A 744 35.89 -9.13 8.18
C VAL A 744 35.22 -8.72 9.48
N ASP A 745 34.21 -7.86 9.39
CA ASP A 745 33.42 -7.44 10.54
C ASP A 745 32.86 -8.65 11.30
N LYS A 746 32.61 -8.46 12.60
CA LYS A 746 31.99 -9.47 13.47
C LYS A 746 30.94 -8.79 14.33
N VAL A 747 29.68 -9.16 14.11
CA VAL A 747 28.57 -8.77 14.98
C VAL A 747 28.75 -9.44 16.35
N PRO A 748 28.62 -8.71 17.47
CA PRO A 748 28.56 -9.32 18.80
C PRO A 748 27.42 -10.34 18.87
N ALA A 749 27.68 -11.50 19.48
CA ALA A 749 26.62 -12.48 19.69
C ALA A 749 25.67 -11.98 20.78
N TYR A 750 24.36 -12.09 20.51
CA TYR A 750 23.31 -11.76 21.45
C TYR A 750 22.22 -12.83 21.39
N VAL A 751 21.97 -13.49 22.51
CA VAL A 751 20.99 -14.58 22.67
C VAL A 751 20.20 -14.43 23.97
N ASP A 752 19.09 -15.16 24.08
CA ASP A 752 18.25 -15.16 25.28
C ASP A 752 19.09 -15.43 26.55
N GLY A 753 18.96 -14.55 27.56
CA GLY A 753 19.73 -14.57 28.80
C GLY A 753 20.85 -13.51 28.87
N ASP A 754 21.32 -12.99 27.72
CA ASP A 754 22.38 -11.98 27.68
C ASP A 754 21.93 -10.61 28.22
N GLU A 755 20.62 -10.35 28.29
CA GLU A 755 20.04 -9.13 28.88
C GLU A 755 20.48 -8.92 30.33
N ALA A 756 20.81 -10.00 31.06
CA ALA A 756 21.29 -9.95 32.43
C ALA A 756 22.67 -9.29 32.58
N THR A 757 23.39 -9.08 31.48
CA THR A 757 24.77 -8.55 31.49
C THR A 757 24.94 -7.24 30.73
N LEU A 758 23.86 -6.64 30.20
CA LEU A 758 23.94 -5.42 29.38
C LEU A 758 24.65 -4.25 30.08
N THR A 759 24.45 -4.09 31.38
CA THR A 759 25.10 -3.03 32.17
C THR A 759 26.62 -3.21 32.33
N GLN A 760 27.15 -4.37 31.97
CA GLN A 760 28.59 -4.67 32.01
C GLN A 760 29.30 -4.31 30.70
N LEU A 761 28.54 -4.10 29.61
CA LEU A 761 29.10 -3.70 28.32
C LEU A 761 29.61 -2.26 28.38
N SER A 762 30.74 -1.99 27.75
CA SER A 762 31.14 -0.62 27.42
C SER A 762 30.14 0.02 26.44
N ASP A 763 30.12 1.35 26.33
CA ASP A 763 29.20 2.04 25.41
C ASP A 763 29.43 1.58 23.96
N SER A 764 30.68 1.33 23.60
CA SER A 764 31.06 0.84 22.27
C SER A 764 30.55 -0.58 22.03
N GLU A 765 30.72 -1.50 22.98
CA GLU A 765 30.22 -2.88 22.86
C GLU A 765 28.68 -2.92 22.81
N LEU A 766 28.01 -2.09 23.62
CA LEU A 766 26.56 -1.95 23.63
C LEU A 766 26.05 -1.43 22.29
N MET A 767 26.68 -0.38 21.74
CA MET A 767 26.35 0.17 20.42
C MET A 767 26.50 -0.89 19.32
N GLN A 768 27.61 -1.63 19.28
CA GLN A 768 27.80 -2.69 18.28
C GLN A 768 26.80 -3.84 18.44
N THR A 769 26.44 -4.19 19.68
CA THR A 769 25.45 -5.23 19.97
C THR A 769 24.05 -4.80 19.53
N ALA A 770 23.64 -3.57 19.86
CA ALA A 770 22.36 -2.99 19.44
C ALA A 770 22.25 -2.90 17.92
N LYS A 771 23.27 -2.36 17.25
CA LYS A 771 23.31 -2.32 15.78
C LYS A 771 23.28 -3.70 15.16
N GLY A 772 23.98 -4.68 15.72
CA GLY A 772 23.95 -6.07 15.23
C GLY A 772 22.56 -6.70 15.34
N TYR A 773 21.86 -6.41 16.44
CA TYR A 773 20.48 -6.85 16.67
C TYR A 773 19.49 -6.16 15.71
N LEU A 774 19.60 -4.85 15.51
CA LEU A 774 18.77 -4.09 14.59
C LEU A 774 19.06 -4.46 13.12
N ASP A 775 20.30 -4.76 12.76
CA ASP A 775 20.69 -5.15 11.41
C ASP A 775 19.98 -6.43 10.95
N ILE A 776 19.97 -7.46 11.80
CA ILE A 776 19.34 -8.74 11.43
C ILE A 776 17.81 -8.71 11.55
N ASN A 777 17.24 -7.90 12.45
CA ASN A 777 15.78 -7.86 12.69
C ASN A 777 15.05 -6.78 11.90
N CYS A 778 15.69 -5.67 11.52
CA CYS A 778 15.00 -4.46 11.04
C CYS A 778 15.63 -3.83 9.79
N ALA A 779 16.95 -3.93 9.60
CA ALA A 779 17.64 -3.16 8.54
C ALA A 779 17.31 -3.58 7.10
N HIS A 780 16.73 -4.76 6.89
CA HIS A 780 16.25 -5.15 5.56
C HIS A 780 15.05 -4.30 5.10
N CYS A 781 14.22 -3.83 6.04
CA CYS A 781 13.16 -2.85 5.78
C CYS A 781 13.69 -1.41 5.89
N HIS A 782 14.50 -1.15 6.92
CA HIS A 782 15.07 0.17 7.24
C HIS A 782 16.45 0.35 6.59
N ARG A 783 16.45 0.41 5.25
CA ARG A 783 17.58 0.73 4.38
C ARG A 783 17.09 1.60 3.22
N PRO A 784 17.96 2.32 2.48
CA PRO A 784 17.56 3.22 1.40
C PRO A 784 16.63 2.56 0.37
N GLU A 785 16.82 1.28 0.09
CA GLU A 785 16.05 0.53 -0.90
C GLU A 785 14.90 -0.31 -0.31
N GLY A 786 14.75 -0.33 1.01
CA GLY A 786 13.85 -1.23 1.73
C GLY A 786 12.41 -0.72 1.81
N ASN A 787 11.48 -1.59 2.22
CA ASN A 787 10.05 -1.27 2.30
C ASN A 787 9.71 -0.11 3.27
N ALA A 788 10.60 0.21 4.22
CA ALA A 788 10.44 1.33 5.15
C ALA A 788 11.38 2.49 4.83
N SER A 789 11.90 2.59 3.61
CA SER A 789 12.85 3.62 3.18
C SER A 789 12.30 5.04 3.34
N ASN A 790 11.01 5.23 3.07
CA ASN A 790 10.29 6.50 3.23
C ASN A 790 10.29 7.02 4.66
N THR A 791 10.50 6.16 5.66
CA THR A 791 10.60 6.59 7.06
C THR A 791 11.87 7.37 7.35
N GLY A 792 12.91 7.25 6.53
CA GLY A 792 14.23 7.85 6.77
C GLY A 792 15.05 7.16 7.88
N LEU A 793 14.49 6.16 8.57
CA LEU A 793 15.21 5.35 9.55
C LEU A 793 16.05 4.29 8.83
N LYS A 794 17.34 4.24 9.15
CA LYS A 794 18.35 3.40 8.47
C LYS A 794 19.18 2.65 9.51
N LEU A 795 19.15 1.32 9.47
CA LEU A 795 19.62 0.47 10.57
C LEU A 795 20.73 -0.51 10.17
N GLU A 796 21.36 -0.32 9.01
CA GLU A 796 22.41 -1.21 8.51
C GLU A 796 23.64 -1.19 9.44
N TYR A 797 24.20 -2.36 9.74
CA TYR A 797 25.30 -2.49 10.70
C TYR A 797 26.52 -1.60 10.38
N GLN A 798 26.85 -1.43 9.10
CA GLN A 798 28.00 -0.62 8.70
C GLN A 798 27.78 0.89 8.78
N ARG A 799 26.51 1.35 8.87
CA ARG A 799 26.21 2.78 8.94
C ARG A 799 26.78 3.37 10.21
N SER A 800 27.60 4.41 10.09
CA SER A 800 28.16 5.06 11.28
C SER A 800 27.05 5.76 12.07
N TYR A 801 27.04 5.59 13.39
CA TYR A 801 26.13 6.36 14.24
C TYR A 801 26.63 7.82 14.36
N ASP A 802 27.94 8.03 14.37
CA ASP A 802 28.55 9.34 14.63
C ASP A 802 28.55 10.26 13.38
N GLU A 803 28.29 9.72 12.19
CA GLU A 803 28.36 10.47 10.92
C GLU A 803 27.31 11.58 10.84
N ASP A 804 26.13 11.35 11.41
CA ASP A 804 25.02 12.31 11.44
C ASP A 804 24.44 12.52 12.84
N ASN A 805 25.27 12.30 13.87
CA ASN A 805 24.87 12.33 15.29
C ASN A 805 23.67 11.40 15.61
N GLY A 806 23.52 10.31 14.85
CA GLY A 806 22.51 9.28 15.06
C GLY A 806 21.15 9.60 14.45
N PHE A 807 21.03 10.68 13.67
CA PHE A 807 19.75 11.07 13.06
C PHE A 807 19.16 9.96 12.18
N SER A 808 19.98 9.33 11.32
CA SER A 808 19.57 8.17 10.52
C SER A 808 19.17 6.95 11.37
N HIS A 809 19.67 6.86 12.61
CA HIS A 809 19.31 5.80 13.57
C HIS A 809 18.11 6.17 14.46
N GLY A 810 17.46 7.31 14.19
CA GLY A 810 16.23 7.75 14.84
C GLY A 810 16.40 8.85 15.90
N THR A 811 17.62 9.30 16.19
CA THR A 811 17.86 10.29 17.26
C THR A 811 17.16 11.61 17.00
N CYS A 812 16.21 11.94 17.88
CA CYS A 812 15.32 13.10 17.78
C CYS A 812 14.64 13.23 16.40
N LYS A 813 14.47 12.12 15.70
CA LYS A 813 13.86 12.10 14.38
C LYS A 813 12.35 11.90 14.53
N SER A 814 11.56 12.82 13.98
CA SER A 814 10.10 12.69 14.00
C SER A 814 9.65 11.49 13.16
N PRO A 815 8.59 10.79 13.60
CA PRO A 815 8.07 9.65 12.87
C PRO A 815 7.28 10.09 11.64
N VAL A 816 7.39 9.33 10.55
CA VAL A 816 6.54 9.49 9.36
C VAL A 816 5.27 8.64 9.46
N ALA A 817 5.34 7.50 10.17
CA ALA A 817 4.31 6.46 10.15
C ALA A 817 3.76 6.12 11.55
N TYR A 818 3.72 7.08 12.49
CA TYR A 818 3.17 6.93 13.84
C TYR A 818 2.25 8.11 14.18
N GLY A 819 0.96 7.98 13.89
CA GLY A 819 -0.04 9.05 14.06
C GLY A 819 -0.98 8.90 15.26
N GLY A 820 -0.92 7.77 15.99
CA GLY A 820 -1.97 7.36 16.95
C GLY A 820 -1.65 7.53 18.44
N GLY A 821 -0.54 8.16 18.83
CA GLY A 821 -0.09 8.18 20.23
C GLY A 821 0.61 9.46 20.70
N THR A 822 1.14 9.43 21.93
CA THR A 822 1.76 10.61 22.59
C THR A 822 3.29 10.71 22.38
N LEU A 823 3.91 9.76 21.68
CA LEU A 823 5.35 9.73 21.45
C LEU A 823 5.71 10.55 20.21
N GLY A 824 6.76 11.38 20.31
CA GLY A 824 7.10 12.36 19.27
C GLY A 824 8.32 12.02 18.40
N TYR A 825 9.16 11.06 18.80
CA TYR A 825 10.42 10.77 18.11
C TYR A 825 10.74 9.28 18.06
N ASP A 826 11.41 8.85 16.97
CA ASP A 826 11.86 7.48 16.76
C ASP A 826 12.73 6.99 17.94
N VAL A 827 13.72 7.81 18.32
CA VAL A 827 14.59 7.62 19.50
C VAL A 827 14.78 8.95 20.23
N VAL A 828 14.52 8.95 21.53
CA VAL A 828 14.86 10.03 22.46
C VAL A 828 16.08 9.59 23.30
N PRO A 829 17.29 10.11 23.03
CA PRO A 829 18.48 9.70 23.76
C PRO A 829 18.34 9.88 25.27
N GLY A 830 18.68 8.84 26.03
CA GLY A 830 18.50 8.79 27.47
C GLY A 830 17.11 8.36 27.94
N ASN A 831 16.08 8.34 27.07
CA ASN A 831 14.71 8.05 27.46
C ASN A 831 14.00 7.01 26.56
N PRO A 832 14.17 5.71 26.84
CA PRO A 832 13.50 4.64 26.08
C PRO A 832 11.97 4.69 26.16
N ALA A 833 11.42 5.17 27.29
CA ALA A 833 9.97 5.22 27.48
C ALA A 833 9.30 6.27 26.57
N GLU A 834 10.06 7.28 26.12
CA GLU A 834 9.60 8.29 25.16
C GLU A 834 10.01 7.98 23.71
N SER A 835 10.64 6.82 23.46
CA SER A 835 11.16 6.43 22.15
C SER A 835 10.22 5.47 21.43
N ILE A 836 9.77 5.83 20.21
CA ILE A 836 8.86 5.01 19.40
C ILE A 836 9.48 3.65 19.06
N MET A 837 10.77 3.58 18.74
CA MET A 837 11.44 2.32 18.42
C MET A 837 11.30 1.28 19.55
N HIS A 838 11.53 1.70 20.79
CA HIS A 838 11.39 0.83 21.96
C HIS A 838 9.93 0.42 22.20
N PHE A 839 8.99 1.37 22.11
CA PHE A 839 7.56 1.09 22.20
C PHE A 839 7.10 0.05 21.16
N ARG A 840 7.45 0.25 19.89
CA ARG A 840 7.05 -0.63 18.79
C ARG A 840 7.65 -2.03 18.90
N MET A 841 8.90 -2.13 19.35
CA MET A 841 9.52 -3.43 19.63
C MET A 841 8.82 -4.18 20.77
N GLN A 842 8.29 -3.47 21.75
CA GLN A 842 7.57 -4.04 22.90
C GLN A 842 6.12 -4.42 22.57
N SER A 843 5.46 -3.67 21.70
CA SER A 843 4.05 -3.87 21.35
C SER A 843 3.82 -5.17 20.57
N ASN A 844 2.69 -5.83 20.83
CA ASN A 844 2.17 -6.91 20.00
C ASN A 844 0.93 -6.50 19.19
N GLU A 845 0.42 -5.27 19.41
CA GLU A 845 -0.74 -4.75 18.72
C GLU A 845 -0.42 -4.55 17.23
N PRO A 846 -1.27 -5.07 16.32
CA PRO A 846 -1.15 -4.80 14.89
C PRO A 846 -1.09 -3.29 14.60
N GLY A 847 -0.21 -2.86 13.69
CA GLY A 847 0.03 -1.44 13.37
C GLY A 847 1.08 -0.74 14.26
N ASP A 848 1.24 -1.18 15.51
CA ASP A 848 2.30 -0.68 16.41
C ASP A 848 3.50 -1.63 16.53
N ARG A 849 3.29 -2.93 16.34
CA ARG A 849 4.34 -3.95 16.49
C ARG A 849 5.45 -3.82 15.45
N MET A 850 6.71 -3.88 15.90
CA MET A 850 7.90 -4.01 15.03
C MET A 850 8.81 -5.18 15.44
N PRO A 851 9.27 -6.02 14.50
CA PRO A 851 8.84 -6.08 13.09
C PRO A 851 7.34 -6.42 12.93
N GLU A 852 6.69 -5.87 11.89
CA GLU A 852 5.25 -6.03 11.64
C GLU A 852 4.87 -7.49 11.35
N ILE A 853 5.77 -8.22 10.69
CA ILE A 853 5.61 -9.63 10.31
C ILE A 853 6.75 -10.50 10.85
N GLY A 854 6.49 -11.80 10.99
CA GLY A 854 7.49 -12.78 11.46
C GLY A 854 7.61 -12.89 12.98
N ARG A 855 6.72 -12.24 13.74
CA ARG A 855 6.52 -12.42 15.18
C ARG A 855 5.07 -12.16 15.59
N SER A 856 4.66 -12.83 16.66
CA SER A 856 3.44 -12.60 17.44
C SER A 856 3.72 -12.27 18.90
N LEU A 857 4.92 -12.62 19.39
CA LEU A 857 5.39 -12.31 20.74
C LEU A 857 6.41 -11.16 20.71
N SER A 858 6.57 -10.50 21.86
CA SER A 858 7.67 -9.58 22.10
C SER A 858 8.94 -10.33 22.44
N HIS A 859 10.07 -9.83 21.95
CA HIS A 859 11.39 -10.33 22.34
C HIS A 859 11.91 -9.50 23.50
N ASP A 860 11.62 -9.93 24.73
CA ASP A 860 11.92 -9.18 25.95
C ASP A 860 13.42 -8.84 26.06
N GLU A 861 14.30 -9.75 25.63
CA GLU A 861 15.74 -9.56 25.62
C GLU A 861 16.16 -8.50 24.60
N GLY A 862 15.63 -8.56 23.37
CA GLY A 862 15.87 -7.52 22.37
C GLY A 862 15.37 -6.14 22.79
N VAL A 863 14.19 -6.09 23.44
CA VAL A 863 13.63 -4.86 24.02
C VAL A 863 14.56 -4.32 25.11
N ALA A 864 15.06 -5.18 25.99
CA ALA A 864 16.01 -4.79 27.04
C ALA A 864 17.32 -4.23 26.48
N LEU A 865 17.89 -4.86 25.44
CA LEU A 865 19.08 -4.38 24.74
C LEU A 865 18.88 -2.98 24.17
N ILE A 866 17.78 -2.75 23.44
CA ILE A 866 17.51 -1.45 22.83
C ILE A 866 17.17 -0.39 23.88
N SER A 867 16.47 -0.75 24.96
CA SER A 867 16.27 0.15 26.10
C SER A 867 17.61 0.58 26.70
N GLU A 868 18.52 -0.36 26.97
CA GLU A 868 19.82 -0.02 27.57
C GLU A 868 20.69 0.81 26.63
N TRP A 869 20.66 0.49 25.32
CA TRP A 869 21.32 1.29 24.30
C TRP A 869 20.81 2.74 24.29
N ILE A 870 19.49 2.95 24.21
CA ILE A 870 18.88 4.29 24.20
C ILE A 870 19.25 5.08 25.46
N LYS A 871 19.23 4.45 26.65
CA LYS A 871 19.62 5.11 27.92
C LYS A 871 21.03 5.68 27.90
N ARG A 872 21.94 5.04 27.16
CA ARG A 872 23.37 5.37 27.12
C ARG A 872 23.79 6.10 25.86
N LEU A 873 22.85 6.43 24.97
CA LEU A 873 23.12 7.28 23.82
C LEU A 873 23.59 8.67 24.27
N PRO A 874 24.47 9.32 23.49
CA PRO A 874 24.83 10.72 23.73
C PRO A 874 23.58 11.60 23.80
N ALA A 875 23.50 12.46 24.81
CA ALA A 875 22.36 13.33 25.01
C ALA A 875 22.15 14.24 23.79
N ALA A 876 20.92 14.29 23.28
CA ALA A 876 20.48 15.21 22.25
C ALA A 876 19.24 15.95 22.73
N ASN A 877 19.06 17.20 22.29
CA ASN A 877 17.91 18.00 22.67
C ASN A 877 16.81 17.85 21.61
N CYS A 878 15.84 16.99 21.87
CA CYS A 878 14.67 16.80 21.01
C CYS A 878 13.63 17.90 21.35
N SER A 879 13.85 19.10 20.83
CA SER A 879 12.93 20.23 20.97
C SER A 879 12.05 20.27 19.72
N ASN A 880 10.72 20.23 19.92
CA ASN A 880 9.75 20.60 18.89
C ASN A 880 9.95 22.06 18.45
#